data_AF-D3S8M3-F1
#
_entry.id   AF-D3S8M3-F1
#
_cell.length_a   1.000
_cell.length_b   1.000
_cell.length_c   1.000
_cell.angle_alpha   90.00
_cell.angle_beta   90.00
_cell.angle_gamma   90.00
#
_symmetry.space_group_name_H-M   'P 1'
#
loop_
_entity.id
_entity.type
_entity.pdbx_description
1 polymer ?
#
loop_
_entity_poly.entity_id
_entity_poly.type
_entity_poly.pdbx_seq_one_letter_code
_entity_poly.pdbx_strand_id
1 'polypeptide(L)'
;MVLKMEMKWYVKRGFEDDLINALNNYGSACILGLAGMGKTTTARYIYTKLRREGVKVVYLTSDEESKTIKFKVTRDEEEEIRCISLKHVWSGKGDEAEVLAYAIAKAIEGTYLGKIGRLLEKFTGKKLEKLEHIENIKLKIKSSSDEAKEIVDKIYEWVESVFGKEFIDTLGSVGVKSKIEEFLKNNENSDLFYLLLELSMLMTVGVAGSSVIKSVRELMKREPKIKEDVVIIVDDLADFNEYELKEFVKFLRDKEIKILFVKRIDDSSDEGFKRYLKIVKFLSNKHKGLDLNDVLFKGANDFFDVDLRKRIFLIDSAEKEEFIKLLEANNYSAKIIGEKLNMEFDEALDLIYRASAGTICIALYMLEMGFSAEDMKRIAEAERYYSWSEIAKYEDEDEKRKMIESNKMLRFSGLYEIYEKLIEKNPCYIALIINDLAEDELKMFCEDERIKSRFSGKASPRKGEYYWMLEDYEEELIKDGNHTKRKVYRVKNHWKKFNVFIDALCDFHENGEEIEEDLKIIREVLLDILDKEYEELGEFTDRMILFSLDNIKWLFGKGIIKPKSAFIWCGSALAYLPRVVLEFLQIVMDMWEENKNEMTKDRETLLHTLRFARTLAEFGRNLFENENYHKEIFKKVIKFLDIKGDDVISLWKVWIYSSLAYGLKLNNFIEDGDWCIKQAENILKDINNSDLKILAEIKFLMTKARIEIYEIGTYNRRVVNIDTINMLNNVLSNLIDTLDNLTFKESMDEIFRPFGGHAEEIFRHLVNVWKGDIYYYLARANLYLNLEESEKFFRKCVKLSETLTNELIALNFIGKINVLKSYSFDFIIENKTCNFEKLWNLCKKYEVKINNETLARTCARYLIFTILTKNLTITIKKDLYDYLYLDNTAKTLFYGLSWILGYKLKDLKEIIEMLRDYDLSMFPSVNNINKNKIEVEEMYNSFLNGNKEDYNEYKKLAWNKIVEFTQSLVRIMFFYIINDLKTAKNLAEVVSSEYPKVPSELFKELSKAIEEEINAKSCSEKEIAKEKVKKAFVKLFYFAV
;
A
#
# COMPACT_ATOMS: atom_id res chain seq x y z
N MET A 1 -4.84 -23.42 -11.00
CA MET A 1 -5.50 -23.27 -12.31
C MET A 1 -5.82 -21.79 -12.48
N VAL A 2 -5.22 -21.10 -13.46
CA VAL A 2 -5.74 -19.79 -13.87
C VAL A 2 -6.98 -20.09 -14.70
N LEU A 3 -8.16 -19.61 -14.29
CA LEU A 3 -9.40 -19.81 -15.04
C LEU A 3 -9.18 -19.28 -16.46
N LYS A 4 -9.24 -20.17 -17.46
CA LYS A 4 -9.20 -19.74 -18.86
C LYS A 4 -10.58 -19.18 -19.21
N MET A 5 -10.65 -17.91 -19.57
CA MET A 5 -11.91 -17.15 -19.74
C MET A 5 -12.12 -16.61 -21.17
N GLU A 6 -11.60 -17.30 -22.20
CA GLU A 6 -11.78 -16.85 -23.58
C GLU A 6 -13.14 -17.29 -24.16
N MET A 7 -14.05 -16.33 -24.34
CA MET A 7 -15.32 -16.54 -25.04
C MET A 7 -15.17 -16.37 -26.56
N LYS A 8 -15.82 -17.26 -27.32
CA LYS A 8 -15.81 -17.22 -28.80
C LYS A 8 -16.76 -16.17 -29.42
N TRP A 9 -17.87 -15.84 -28.76
CA TRP A 9 -18.87 -14.82 -29.15
C TRP A 9 -19.80 -14.54 -27.97
N TYR A 10 -20.49 -13.38 -27.97
CA TYR A 10 -21.43 -12.98 -26.93
C TYR A 10 -22.73 -13.81 -26.90
N VAL A 11 -23.28 -14.03 -25.70
CA VAL A 11 -24.57 -14.72 -25.48
C VAL A 11 -25.55 -13.70 -24.92
N LYS A 12 -26.65 -13.43 -25.65
CA LYS A 12 -27.70 -12.49 -25.21
C LYS A 12 -28.45 -13.09 -24.00
N ARG A 13 -28.65 -12.28 -22.97
CA ARG A 13 -29.20 -12.67 -21.67
C ARG A 13 -30.67 -12.26 -21.49
N GLY A 14 -31.15 -11.29 -22.26
CA GLY A 14 -32.52 -10.77 -22.17
C GLY A 14 -32.64 -9.42 -21.47
N PHE A 15 -31.64 -9.07 -20.64
CA PHE A 15 -31.17 -7.72 -20.25
C PHE A 15 -31.49 -6.57 -21.11
N GLU A 16 -30.94 -6.70 -22.31
CA GLU A 16 -30.08 -5.64 -22.74
C GLU A 16 -30.93 -4.43 -23.11
N ASP A 17 -32.17 -4.71 -23.52
CA ASP A 17 -33.29 -3.77 -23.67
C ASP A 17 -33.69 -3.08 -22.35
N ASP A 18 -33.94 -3.81 -21.25
CA ASP A 18 -34.25 -3.24 -19.93
C ASP A 18 -33.12 -2.40 -19.35
N LEU A 19 -31.87 -2.81 -19.54
CA LEU A 19 -30.70 -2.04 -19.11
C LEU A 19 -30.61 -0.72 -19.88
N ILE A 20 -30.83 -0.75 -21.20
CA ILE A 20 -30.88 0.46 -22.03
C ILE A 20 -32.08 1.34 -21.63
N ASN A 21 -33.23 0.74 -21.33
CA ASN A 21 -34.41 1.47 -20.86
C ASN A 21 -34.15 2.15 -19.50
N ALA A 22 -33.51 1.45 -18.56
CA ALA A 22 -33.12 2.03 -17.28
C ALA A 22 -32.11 3.18 -17.48
N LEU A 23 -31.12 2.99 -18.34
CA LEU A 23 -30.16 4.02 -18.70
C LEU A 23 -30.84 5.25 -19.33
N ASN A 24 -31.82 5.03 -20.20
CA ASN A 24 -32.58 6.10 -20.85
C ASN A 24 -33.53 6.84 -19.90
N ASN A 25 -34.20 6.12 -19.00
CA ASN A 25 -35.19 6.69 -18.08
C ASN A 25 -34.55 7.41 -16.89
N TYR A 26 -33.44 6.89 -16.38
CA TYR A 26 -32.83 7.40 -15.14
C TYR A 26 -31.49 8.11 -15.37
N GLY A 27 -30.96 8.10 -16.59
CA GLY A 27 -29.63 8.66 -16.89
C GLY A 27 -28.47 7.84 -16.36
N SER A 28 -28.72 6.78 -15.59
CA SER A 28 -27.67 5.84 -15.20
C SER A 28 -28.16 4.48 -14.83
N ALA A 29 -27.30 3.49 -15.09
CA ALA A 29 -27.49 2.10 -14.72
C ALA A 29 -26.13 1.49 -14.31
N CYS A 30 -26.20 0.37 -13.60
CA CYS A 30 -25.02 -0.32 -13.12
C CYS A 30 -25.14 -1.83 -13.34
N ILE A 31 -24.09 -2.43 -13.90
CA ILE A 31 -23.87 -3.88 -13.95
C ILE A 31 -22.89 -4.25 -12.83
N LEU A 32 -23.33 -5.12 -11.93
CA LEU A 32 -22.58 -5.58 -10.76
C LEU A 32 -22.52 -7.10 -10.74
N GLY A 33 -21.51 -7.70 -10.12
CA GLY A 33 -21.51 -9.14 -9.83
C GLY A 33 -20.15 -9.82 -9.87
N LEU A 34 -20.16 -11.16 -9.72
CA LEU A 34 -18.98 -11.99 -9.47
C LEU A 34 -18.04 -12.03 -10.67
N ALA A 35 -16.72 -12.08 -10.43
CA ALA A 35 -15.72 -12.16 -11.49
C ALA A 35 -16.00 -13.35 -12.45
N GLY A 36 -15.77 -13.15 -13.75
CA GLY A 36 -15.96 -14.21 -14.74
C GLY A 36 -17.37 -14.47 -15.25
N MET A 37 -18.39 -13.78 -14.73
CA MET A 37 -19.80 -14.03 -15.12
C MET A 37 -20.29 -13.22 -16.32
N GLY A 38 -19.43 -12.67 -17.19
CA GLY A 38 -19.89 -12.01 -18.44
C GLY A 38 -20.34 -10.54 -18.34
N LYS A 39 -19.90 -9.79 -17.32
CA LYS A 39 -20.21 -8.35 -17.14
C LYS A 39 -19.59 -7.46 -18.22
N THR A 40 -18.27 -7.57 -18.39
CA THR A 40 -17.52 -6.79 -19.40
C THR A 40 -17.97 -7.16 -20.82
N THR A 41 -18.29 -8.42 -21.08
CA THR A 41 -18.85 -8.83 -22.39
C THR A 41 -20.25 -8.28 -22.63
N THR A 42 -21.09 -8.19 -21.59
CA THR A 42 -22.39 -7.49 -21.68
C THR A 42 -22.21 -6.00 -21.96
N ALA A 43 -21.30 -5.32 -21.26
CA ALA A 43 -21.02 -3.90 -21.50
C ALA A 43 -20.55 -3.62 -22.94
N ARG A 44 -19.72 -4.50 -23.50
CA ARG A 44 -19.29 -4.46 -24.90
C ARG A 44 -20.43 -4.69 -25.90
N TYR A 45 -21.39 -5.55 -25.57
CA TYR A 45 -22.61 -5.72 -26.36
C TYR A 45 -23.50 -4.47 -26.33
N ILE A 46 -23.67 -3.86 -25.15
CA ILE A 46 -24.42 -2.60 -25.01
C ILE A 46 -23.77 -1.48 -25.81
N TYR A 47 -22.44 -1.39 -25.79
CA TYR A 47 -21.69 -0.44 -26.63
C TYR A 47 -22.05 -0.58 -28.12
N THR A 48 -22.02 -1.81 -28.63
CA THR A 48 -22.30 -2.08 -30.05
C THR A 48 -23.75 -1.80 -30.41
N LYS A 49 -24.69 -2.18 -29.54
CA LYS A 49 -26.12 -1.94 -29.75
C LYS A 49 -26.49 -0.46 -29.78
N LEU A 50 -26.06 0.31 -28.77
CA LEU A 50 -26.31 1.75 -28.71
C LEU A 50 -25.68 2.49 -29.92
N ARG A 51 -24.49 2.07 -30.34
CA ARG A 51 -23.85 2.62 -31.55
C ARG A 51 -24.66 2.38 -32.82
N ARG A 52 -25.28 1.20 -32.95
CA ARG A 52 -26.19 0.85 -34.08
C ARG A 52 -27.48 1.67 -34.04
N GLU A 53 -27.95 2.06 -32.86
CA GLU A 53 -29.09 2.96 -32.65
C GLU A 53 -28.75 4.44 -32.88
N GLY A 54 -27.51 4.76 -33.27
CA GLY A 54 -27.05 6.12 -33.56
C GLY A 54 -26.63 6.93 -32.32
N VAL A 55 -26.58 6.29 -31.15
CA VAL A 55 -26.10 6.90 -29.90
C VAL A 55 -24.58 6.98 -29.93
N LYS A 56 -24.02 8.10 -29.46
CA LYS A 56 -22.56 8.23 -29.30
C LYS A 56 -22.14 7.55 -28.01
N VAL A 57 -21.33 6.49 -28.12
CA VAL A 57 -20.87 5.70 -26.97
C VAL A 57 -19.36 5.85 -26.76
N VAL A 58 -18.95 6.13 -25.53
CA VAL A 58 -17.54 6.14 -25.11
C VAL A 58 -17.30 4.99 -24.13
N TYR A 59 -16.28 4.16 -24.40
CA TYR A 59 -15.93 3.02 -23.55
C TYR A 59 -14.62 3.31 -22.79
N LEU A 60 -14.71 3.43 -21.47
CA LEU A 60 -13.60 3.68 -20.58
C LEU A 60 -13.21 2.39 -19.85
N THR A 61 -11.91 2.14 -19.71
CA THR A 61 -11.34 0.96 -19.05
C THR A 61 -10.25 1.34 -18.03
N SER A 62 -10.00 0.47 -17.05
CA SER A 62 -8.92 0.61 -16.07
C SER A 62 -7.58 0.00 -16.53
N ASP A 63 -7.52 -0.57 -17.74
CA ASP A 63 -6.30 -1.10 -18.35
C ASP A 63 -5.15 -0.08 -18.35
N GLU A 64 -3.89 -0.53 -18.39
CA GLU A 64 -2.73 0.40 -18.43
C GLU A 64 -2.62 1.22 -19.72
N GLU A 65 -3.19 0.72 -20.82
CA GLU A 65 -3.14 1.33 -22.16
C GLU A 65 -4.49 1.26 -22.86
N SER A 66 -4.80 2.26 -23.69
CA SER A 66 -5.97 2.22 -24.56
C SER A 66 -5.80 1.20 -25.67
N LYS A 67 -6.87 0.48 -26.02
CA LYS A 67 -6.80 -0.58 -27.03
C LYS A 67 -8.08 -0.68 -27.84
N THR A 68 -7.96 -1.07 -29.10
CA THR A 68 -9.11 -1.48 -29.92
C THR A 68 -9.28 -2.98 -29.81
N ILE A 69 -10.46 -3.42 -29.36
CA ILE A 69 -10.79 -4.83 -29.19
C ILE A 69 -11.74 -5.26 -30.31
N LYS A 70 -11.42 -6.38 -30.94
CA LYS A 70 -12.32 -7.09 -31.84
C LYS A 70 -13.30 -7.92 -31.02
N PHE A 71 -14.58 -7.56 -31.08
CA PHE A 71 -15.63 -8.18 -30.28
C PHE A 71 -16.63 -8.90 -31.19
N LYS A 72 -16.73 -10.22 -31.03
CA LYS A 72 -17.71 -11.04 -31.76
C LYS A 72 -19.08 -10.93 -31.12
N VAL A 73 -19.94 -10.10 -31.72
CA VAL A 73 -21.32 -9.87 -31.30
C VAL A 73 -22.16 -11.13 -31.53
N THR A 74 -21.96 -11.79 -32.68
CA THR A 74 -22.57 -13.09 -33.01
C THR A 74 -21.50 -14.03 -33.56
N ARG A 75 -21.89 -15.22 -34.06
CA ARG A 75 -20.95 -16.16 -34.70
C ARG A 75 -20.33 -15.58 -35.97
N ASP A 76 -21.08 -14.73 -36.68
CA ASP A 76 -20.74 -14.23 -38.00
C ASP A 76 -20.45 -12.71 -38.01
N GLU A 77 -20.74 -12.01 -36.90
CA GLU A 77 -20.54 -10.56 -36.77
C GLU A 77 -19.44 -10.23 -35.75
N GLU A 78 -18.49 -9.42 -36.19
CA GLU A 78 -17.40 -8.86 -35.38
C GLU A 78 -17.43 -7.33 -35.48
N GLU A 79 -17.29 -6.67 -34.33
CA GLU A 79 -17.31 -5.21 -34.21
C GLU A 79 -16.06 -4.74 -33.48
N GLU A 80 -15.55 -3.58 -33.86
CA GLU A 80 -14.40 -2.97 -33.19
C GLU A 80 -14.86 -2.01 -32.09
N ILE A 81 -14.35 -2.23 -30.89
CA ILE A 81 -14.62 -1.41 -29.71
C ILE A 81 -13.32 -0.71 -29.32
N ARG A 82 -13.31 0.63 -29.38
CA ARG A 82 -12.20 1.44 -28.87
C ARG A 82 -12.38 1.63 -27.37
N CYS A 83 -11.52 0.99 -26.58
CA CYS A 83 -11.46 1.15 -25.13
C CYS A 83 -10.38 2.19 -24.78
N ILE A 84 -10.74 3.22 -24.03
CA ILE A 84 -9.84 4.30 -23.60
C ILE A 84 -9.40 4.05 -22.16
N SER A 85 -8.09 4.00 -21.91
CA SER A 85 -7.53 3.84 -20.57
C SER A 85 -7.62 5.13 -19.77
N LEU A 86 -8.33 5.08 -18.65
CA LEU A 86 -8.39 6.21 -17.71
C LEU A 86 -7.06 6.42 -16.97
N LYS A 87 -6.30 5.34 -16.66
CA LYS A 87 -4.97 5.44 -16.03
C LYS A 87 -3.98 6.16 -16.94
N HIS A 88 -4.00 5.86 -18.24
CA HIS A 88 -3.14 6.50 -19.21
C HIS A 88 -3.47 7.98 -19.37
N VAL A 89 -4.77 8.31 -19.49
CA VAL A 89 -5.29 9.69 -19.53
C VAL A 89 -4.82 10.51 -18.32
N TRP A 90 -4.95 9.97 -17.10
CA TRP A 90 -4.56 10.70 -15.88
C TRP A 90 -3.05 10.81 -15.69
N SER A 91 -2.25 9.94 -16.32
CA SER A 91 -0.79 10.00 -16.28
C SER A 91 -0.18 11.13 -17.14
N GLY A 92 -0.99 11.81 -17.95
CA GLY A 92 -0.58 12.97 -18.75
C GLY A 92 0.34 12.63 -19.94
N LYS A 93 0.39 11.37 -20.37
CA LYS A 93 1.17 10.92 -21.53
C LYS A 93 0.26 10.73 -22.76
N GLY A 94 0.54 11.46 -23.83
CA GLY A 94 0.09 11.15 -25.20
C GLY A 94 -1.31 11.61 -25.62
N ASP A 95 -1.55 11.45 -26.92
CA ASP A 95 -2.76 11.73 -27.73
C ASP A 95 -4.09 11.24 -27.11
N GLU A 96 -4.06 10.37 -26.10
CA GLU A 96 -5.25 9.78 -25.48
C GLU A 96 -6.02 10.76 -24.59
N ALA A 97 -5.32 11.70 -23.93
CA ALA A 97 -5.96 12.82 -23.25
C ALA A 97 -6.70 13.72 -24.26
N GLU A 98 -6.15 13.85 -25.47
CA GLU A 98 -6.77 14.55 -26.59
C GLU A 98 -7.95 13.76 -27.16
N VAL A 99 -7.88 12.43 -27.23
CA VAL A 99 -9.00 11.55 -27.66
C VAL A 99 -10.14 11.59 -26.64
N LEU A 100 -9.88 11.59 -25.33
CA LEU A 100 -10.92 11.74 -24.32
C LEU A 100 -11.51 13.16 -24.35
N ALA A 101 -10.68 14.20 -24.42
CA ALA A 101 -11.14 15.58 -24.56
C ALA A 101 -11.93 15.77 -25.87
N TYR A 102 -11.52 15.15 -26.97
CA TYR A 102 -12.21 15.12 -28.25
C TYR A 102 -13.50 14.32 -28.20
N ALA A 103 -13.55 13.18 -27.52
CA ALA A 103 -14.77 12.37 -27.36
C ALA A 103 -15.80 13.09 -26.48
N ILE A 104 -15.35 13.74 -25.41
CA ILE A 104 -16.18 14.59 -24.53
C ILE A 104 -16.59 15.86 -25.28
N ALA A 105 -15.70 16.52 -26.03
CA ALA A 105 -16.03 17.68 -26.86
C ALA A 105 -16.98 17.31 -28.00
N LYS A 106 -16.80 16.17 -28.67
CA LYS A 106 -17.70 15.61 -29.70
C LYS A 106 -19.06 15.21 -29.16
N ALA A 107 -19.12 14.78 -27.90
CA ALA A 107 -20.34 14.56 -27.15
C ALA A 107 -21.02 15.90 -26.83
N ILE A 108 -20.26 16.95 -26.54
CA ILE A 108 -20.74 18.31 -26.24
C ILE A 108 -21.18 19.08 -27.50
N GLU A 109 -20.57 18.83 -28.66
CA GLU A 109 -20.63 19.67 -29.87
C GLU A 109 -21.36 19.03 -31.07
N GLY A 110 -22.66 18.73 -30.93
CA GLY A 110 -23.52 18.37 -32.06
C GLY A 110 -23.76 19.47 -33.11
N THR A 111 -22.99 20.55 -33.10
CA THR A 111 -23.16 21.71 -34.00
C THR A 111 -21.94 22.04 -34.85
N TYR A 112 -20.77 21.43 -34.63
CA TYR A 112 -19.52 21.92 -35.22
C TYR A 112 -19.23 21.37 -36.62
N LEU A 113 -19.53 20.09 -36.88
CA LEU A 113 -19.39 19.52 -38.24
C LEU A 113 -20.39 20.11 -39.23
N GLY A 114 -21.57 20.58 -38.78
CA GLY A 114 -22.53 21.26 -39.65
C GLY A 114 -22.06 22.64 -40.13
N LYS A 115 -21.20 23.33 -39.37
CA LYS A 115 -20.60 24.62 -39.74
C LYS A 115 -19.28 24.46 -40.49
N ILE A 116 -18.40 23.55 -40.04
CA ILE A 116 -17.15 23.18 -40.73
C ILE A 116 -17.47 22.51 -42.08
N GLY A 117 -18.51 21.67 -42.15
CA GLY A 117 -19.01 21.06 -43.38
C GLY A 117 -19.53 22.08 -44.39
N ARG A 118 -20.24 23.14 -43.96
CA ARG A 118 -20.65 24.24 -44.86
C ARG A 118 -19.47 25.11 -45.32
N LEU A 119 -18.47 25.28 -44.46
CA LEU A 119 -17.22 25.97 -44.83
C LEU A 119 -16.47 25.14 -45.89
N LEU A 120 -16.37 23.83 -45.68
CA LEU A 120 -15.71 22.87 -46.56
C LEU A 120 -16.43 22.65 -47.90
N GLU A 121 -17.75 22.61 -47.88
CA GLU A 121 -18.59 22.54 -49.09
C GLU A 121 -18.40 23.80 -49.95
N LYS A 122 -18.16 24.96 -49.30
CA LYS A 122 -17.77 26.21 -49.98
C LYS A 122 -16.36 26.20 -50.57
N PHE A 123 -15.38 25.60 -49.89
CA PHE A 123 -13.97 25.59 -50.33
C PHE A 123 -13.63 24.46 -51.30
N THR A 124 -14.30 23.31 -51.19
CA THR A 124 -14.02 22.11 -52.00
C THR A 124 -15.09 21.79 -53.04
N GLY A 125 -16.26 22.47 -52.95
CA GLY A 125 -17.41 22.22 -53.81
C GLY A 125 -18.13 20.89 -53.56
N LYS A 126 -17.72 20.11 -52.54
CA LYS A 126 -18.27 18.78 -52.23
C LYS A 126 -19.00 18.76 -50.90
N LYS A 127 -20.20 18.18 -50.92
CA LYS A 127 -21.02 17.91 -49.73
C LYS A 127 -20.42 16.73 -48.97
N LEU A 128 -20.04 16.92 -47.71
CA LEU A 128 -19.38 15.91 -46.88
C LEU A 128 -20.39 15.16 -46.01
N GLU A 129 -20.55 13.85 -46.26
CA GLU A 129 -21.51 12.99 -45.55
C GLU A 129 -20.87 12.10 -44.45
N LYS A 130 -19.53 11.92 -44.42
CA LYS A 130 -18.80 11.08 -43.44
C LYS A 130 -17.42 11.65 -43.06
N LEU A 131 -16.95 11.37 -41.84
CA LEU A 131 -15.67 11.86 -41.27
C LEU A 131 -14.42 11.33 -42.00
N GLU A 132 -14.43 10.07 -42.44
CA GLU A 132 -13.32 9.43 -43.19
C GLU A 132 -12.99 10.14 -44.52
N HIS A 133 -13.91 10.98 -45.02
CA HIS A 133 -13.69 11.76 -46.24
C HIS A 133 -12.87 13.04 -46.00
N ILE A 134 -12.76 13.51 -44.75
CA ILE A 134 -12.02 14.73 -44.38
C ILE A 134 -10.52 14.45 -44.26
N GLU A 135 -10.14 13.27 -43.77
CA GLU A 135 -8.73 12.84 -43.60
C GLU A 135 -7.94 12.79 -44.92
N ASN A 136 -8.64 12.76 -46.07
CA ASN A 136 -8.04 12.61 -47.40
C ASN A 136 -8.04 13.90 -48.25
N ILE A 137 -8.46 15.04 -47.68
CA ILE A 137 -8.52 16.31 -48.41
C ILE A 137 -7.21 17.08 -48.20
N LYS A 138 -6.36 17.09 -49.24
CA LYS A 138 -5.16 17.93 -49.31
C LYS A 138 -5.52 19.33 -49.80
N LEU A 139 -5.30 20.34 -48.96
CA LEU A 139 -5.38 21.73 -49.37
C LEU A 139 -4.03 22.20 -49.89
N LYS A 140 -3.99 22.72 -51.11
CA LYS A 140 -2.86 23.48 -51.64
C LYS A 140 -3.20 24.96 -51.56
N ILE A 141 -2.81 25.62 -50.48
CA ILE A 141 -2.93 27.08 -50.36
C ILE A 141 -1.59 27.67 -50.80
N LYS A 142 -1.58 28.52 -51.85
CA LYS A 142 -0.39 29.30 -52.20
C LYS A 142 -0.39 30.58 -51.38
N SER A 143 0.60 30.80 -50.52
CA SER A 143 0.70 31.92 -49.57
C SER A 143 0.72 33.36 -50.14
N SER A 144 0.57 33.56 -51.46
CA SER A 144 0.64 34.88 -52.09
C SER A 144 -0.64 35.34 -52.82
N SER A 145 -1.77 34.63 -52.70
CA SER A 145 -3.04 35.02 -53.32
C SER A 145 -3.99 35.73 -52.36
N ASP A 146 -4.92 36.54 -52.90
CA ASP A 146 -6.02 37.16 -52.14
C ASP A 146 -6.90 36.13 -51.40
N GLU A 147 -6.93 34.87 -51.89
CA GLU A 147 -7.60 33.74 -51.21
C GLU A 147 -6.98 33.40 -49.86
N ALA A 148 -5.66 33.55 -49.68
CA ALA A 148 -5.00 33.25 -48.41
C ALA A 148 -5.42 34.25 -47.31
N LYS A 149 -5.61 35.53 -47.66
CA LYS A 149 -6.13 36.54 -46.73
C LYS A 149 -7.58 36.28 -46.36
N GLU A 150 -8.42 35.88 -47.32
CA GLU A 150 -9.81 35.51 -47.05
C GLU A 150 -9.91 34.29 -46.12
N ILE A 151 -8.98 33.33 -46.25
CA ILE A 151 -8.87 32.16 -45.37
C ILE A 151 -8.45 32.57 -43.96
N VAL A 152 -7.43 33.43 -43.83
CA VAL A 152 -6.98 33.96 -42.53
C VAL A 152 -8.10 34.71 -41.83
N ASP A 153 -8.84 35.55 -42.54
CA ASP A 153 -9.95 36.32 -41.99
C ASP A 153 -11.10 35.41 -41.52
N LYS A 154 -11.44 34.37 -42.29
CA LYS A 154 -12.47 33.39 -41.89
C LYS A 154 -12.04 32.51 -40.72
N ILE A 155 -10.76 32.12 -40.66
CA ILE A 155 -10.23 31.37 -39.51
C ILE A 155 -10.21 32.29 -38.28
N TYR A 156 -9.83 33.55 -38.43
CA TYR A 156 -9.89 34.54 -37.37
C TYR A 156 -11.32 34.76 -36.84
N GLU A 157 -12.29 34.95 -37.74
CA GLU A 157 -13.72 35.04 -37.37
C GLU A 157 -14.21 33.78 -36.65
N TRP A 158 -13.75 32.60 -37.09
CA TRP A 158 -14.05 31.33 -36.42
C TRP A 158 -13.41 31.28 -35.02
N VAL A 159 -12.14 31.67 -34.86
CA VAL A 159 -11.47 31.74 -33.55
C VAL A 159 -12.19 32.72 -32.63
N GLU A 160 -12.56 33.91 -33.10
CA GLU A 160 -13.34 34.89 -32.33
C GLU A 160 -14.71 34.33 -31.94
N SER A 161 -15.38 33.63 -32.86
CA SER A 161 -16.67 32.96 -32.61
C SER A 161 -16.58 31.84 -31.57
N VAL A 162 -15.47 31.10 -31.50
CA VAL A 162 -15.31 29.93 -30.63
C VAL A 162 -14.80 30.35 -29.25
N PHE A 163 -13.82 31.24 -29.21
CA PHE A 163 -13.13 31.60 -27.97
C PHE A 163 -13.64 32.90 -27.34
N GLY A 164 -14.38 33.71 -28.09
CA GLY A 164 -14.95 34.99 -27.68
C GLY A 164 -14.02 36.17 -27.95
N LYS A 165 -14.60 37.37 -28.07
CA LYS A 165 -13.88 38.60 -28.39
C LYS A 165 -12.85 39.01 -27.33
N GLU A 166 -13.14 38.78 -26.05
CA GLU A 166 -12.18 39.06 -24.95
C GLU A 166 -10.89 38.23 -25.05
N PHE A 167 -10.97 36.99 -25.54
CA PHE A 167 -9.79 36.14 -25.76
C PHE A 167 -8.90 36.68 -26.90
N ILE A 168 -9.53 37.16 -27.97
CA ILE A 168 -8.86 37.81 -29.11
C ILE A 168 -8.23 39.14 -28.69
N ASP A 169 -8.94 39.93 -27.89
CA ASP A 169 -8.49 41.24 -27.41
C ASP A 169 -7.27 41.14 -26.48
N THR A 170 -7.20 40.05 -25.69
CA THR A 170 -6.05 39.76 -24.81
C THR A 170 -4.76 39.46 -25.59
N LEU A 171 -4.87 38.89 -26.80
CA LEU A 171 -3.74 38.52 -27.64
C LEU A 171 -3.40 39.58 -28.71
N GLY A 172 -4.29 40.55 -28.91
CA GLY A 172 -4.23 41.55 -29.98
C GLY A 172 -4.68 40.97 -31.33
N SER A 173 -5.73 41.55 -31.91
CA SER A 173 -6.33 41.12 -33.19
C SER A 173 -5.33 40.96 -34.34
N VAL A 174 -4.35 41.86 -34.42
CA VAL A 174 -3.26 41.84 -35.42
C VAL A 174 -2.28 40.69 -35.16
N GLY A 175 -2.02 40.34 -33.90
CA GLY A 175 -1.11 39.25 -33.52
C GLY A 175 -1.69 37.86 -33.79
N VAL A 176 -3.00 37.68 -33.61
CA VAL A 176 -3.69 36.41 -33.91
C VAL A 176 -3.73 36.15 -35.42
N LYS A 177 -4.10 37.16 -36.24
CA LYS A 177 -4.08 37.01 -37.71
C LYS A 177 -2.67 36.74 -38.23
N SER A 178 -1.66 37.45 -37.74
CA SER A 178 -0.26 37.24 -38.10
C SER A 178 0.23 35.83 -37.78
N LYS A 179 -0.16 35.25 -36.63
CA LYS A 179 0.19 33.86 -36.28
C LYS A 179 -0.56 32.84 -37.11
N ILE A 180 -1.83 33.09 -37.46
CA ILE A 180 -2.59 32.23 -38.38
C ILE A 180 -1.94 32.26 -39.78
N GLU A 181 -1.51 33.42 -40.25
CA GLU A 181 -0.77 33.59 -41.50
C GLU A 181 0.56 32.82 -41.50
N GLU A 182 1.36 32.98 -40.44
CA GLU A 182 2.64 32.28 -40.27
C GLU A 182 2.44 30.75 -40.19
N PHE A 183 1.42 30.32 -39.46
CA PHE A 183 1.04 28.92 -39.33
C PHE A 183 0.62 28.30 -40.68
N LEU A 184 -0.24 28.97 -41.44
CA LEU A 184 -0.67 28.51 -42.76
C LEU A 184 0.51 28.43 -43.75
N LYS A 185 1.46 29.36 -43.62
CA LYS A 185 2.68 29.39 -44.46
C LYS A 185 3.64 28.24 -44.14
N ASN A 186 3.70 27.83 -42.87
CA ASN A 186 4.53 26.71 -42.44
C ASN A 186 3.90 25.34 -42.76
N ASN A 187 2.60 25.31 -43.10
CA ASN A 187 1.80 24.10 -43.32
C ASN A 187 1.15 24.02 -44.73
N GLU A 188 1.77 24.64 -45.74
CA GLU A 188 1.26 24.75 -47.13
C GLU A 188 0.92 23.42 -47.85
N ASN A 189 1.23 22.26 -47.26
CA ASN A 189 0.91 20.93 -47.81
C ASN A 189 0.36 19.92 -46.78
N SER A 190 -0.05 20.36 -45.59
CA SER A 190 -0.58 19.47 -44.55
C SER A 190 -2.02 19.06 -44.85
N ASP A 191 -2.39 17.82 -44.52
CA ASP A 191 -3.77 17.35 -44.65
C ASP A 191 -4.69 18.26 -43.82
N LEU A 192 -5.83 18.66 -44.39
CA LEU A 192 -6.69 19.68 -43.77
C LEU A 192 -7.12 19.30 -42.34
N PHE A 193 -7.30 18.01 -42.08
CA PHE A 193 -7.58 17.50 -40.74
C PHE A 193 -6.44 17.81 -39.76
N TYR A 194 -5.20 17.49 -40.13
CA TYR A 194 -4.01 17.79 -39.35
C TYR A 194 -3.76 19.29 -39.23
N LEU A 195 -4.08 20.05 -40.28
CA LEU A 195 -3.92 21.50 -40.29
C LEU A 195 -4.91 22.16 -39.32
N LEU A 196 -6.17 21.72 -39.26
CA LEU A 196 -7.16 22.18 -38.27
C LEU A 196 -6.81 21.72 -36.85
N LEU A 197 -6.29 20.50 -36.71
CA LEU A 197 -5.84 19.94 -35.44
C LEU A 197 -4.64 20.75 -34.90
N GLU A 198 -3.62 20.97 -35.72
CA GLU A 198 -2.44 21.77 -35.38
C GLU A 198 -2.79 23.24 -35.14
N LEU A 199 -3.77 23.84 -35.84
CA LEU A 199 -4.24 25.21 -35.56
C LEU A 199 -4.94 25.26 -34.21
N SER A 200 -5.73 24.24 -33.87
CA SER A 200 -6.36 24.11 -32.54
C SER A 200 -5.32 23.87 -31.45
N MET A 201 -4.27 23.09 -31.73
CA MET A 201 -3.12 22.86 -30.86
C MET A 201 -2.26 24.11 -30.70
N LEU A 202 -1.95 24.86 -31.76
CA LEU A 202 -1.17 26.10 -31.67
C LEU A 202 -1.85 27.13 -30.76
N MET A 203 -3.19 27.18 -30.81
CA MET A 203 -4.02 28.04 -29.97
C MET A 203 -4.17 27.52 -28.52
N THR A 204 -3.98 26.21 -28.27
CA THR A 204 -3.99 25.61 -26.92
C THR A 204 -2.61 25.41 -26.30
N VAL A 205 -1.55 25.29 -27.09
CA VAL A 205 -0.15 25.00 -26.72
C VAL A 205 0.70 26.28 -26.63
N GLY A 206 0.25 27.40 -27.22
CA GLY A 206 0.81 28.74 -26.99
C GLY A 206 0.77 29.22 -25.53
N VAL A 207 0.15 28.44 -24.63
CA VAL A 207 0.21 28.59 -23.18
C VAL A 207 0.83 27.31 -22.60
N ALA A 208 2.05 27.44 -22.07
CA ALA A 208 2.88 26.35 -21.56
C ALA A 208 2.14 25.29 -20.69
N GLY A 209 2.33 24.01 -21.06
CA GLY A 209 2.93 22.98 -20.21
C GLY A 209 2.30 22.57 -18.86
N SER A 210 1.11 23.05 -18.49
CA SER A 210 0.45 22.60 -17.24
C SER A 210 -1.09 22.61 -17.29
N SER A 211 -1.70 22.84 -18.45
CA SER A 211 -3.08 23.31 -18.50
C SER A 211 -4.07 22.42 -19.23
N VAL A 212 -3.83 21.13 -19.53
CA VAL A 212 -4.95 20.30 -20.05
C VAL A 212 -6.09 20.22 -19.01
N ILE A 213 -5.76 20.06 -17.73
CA ILE A 213 -6.74 20.10 -16.62
C ILE A 213 -7.32 21.51 -16.40
N LYS A 214 -6.55 22.58 -16.70
CA LYS A 214 -6.98 23.98 -16.53
C LYS A 214 -7.86 24.45 -17.69
N SER A 215 -7.57 24.01 -18.92
CA SER A 215 -8.34 24.22 -20.15
C SER A 215 -9.62 23.38 -20.14
N VAL A 216 -9.58 22.15 -19.62
CA VAL A 216 -10.79 21.38 -19.29
C VAL A 216 -11.58 22.11 -18.19
N ARG A 217 -10.96 22.63 -17.12
CA ARG A 217 -11.64 23.48 -16.12
C ARG A 217 -12.23 24.78 -16.69
N GLU A 218 -11.59 25.41 -17.67
CA GLU A 218 -12.10 26.63 -18.31
C GLU A 218 -13.23 26.34 -19.31
N LEU A 219 -13.15 25.23 -20.05
CA LEU A 219 -14.28 24.67 -20.81
C LEU A 219 -15.45 24.27 -19.88
N MET A 220 -15.14 23.70 -18.71
CA MET A 220 -16.10 23.35 -17.67
C MET A 220 -16.81 24.57 -17.05
N LYS A 221 -16.18 25.76 -17.06
CA LYS A 221 -16.80 27.03 -16.61
C LYS A 221 -17.80 27.62 -17.60
N ARG A 222 -17.80 27.21 -18.88
CA ARG A 222 -18.59 27.86 -19.94
C ARG A 222 -19.99 27.28 -20.17
N GLU A 223 -20.48 26.41 -19.28
CA GLU A 223 -21.83 25.80 -19.32
C GLU A 223 -22.41 25.47 -20.72
N PRO A 224 -21.72 24.70 -21.59
CA PRO A 224 -22.35 24.25 -22.82
C PRO A 224 -23.45 23.22 -22.50
N LYS A 225 -24.65 23.40 -23.08
CA LYS A 225 -25.73 22.40 -23.08
C LYS A 225 -25.45 21.35 -24.15
N ILE A 226 -25.27 20.11 -23.73
CA ILE A 226 -25.11 18.97 -24.63
C ILE A 226 -26.48 18.68 -25.28
N LYS A 227 -26.54 18.74 -26.62
CA LYS A 227 -27.80 18.49 -27.37
C LYS A 227 -27.92 17.06 -27.91
N GLU A 228 -26.85 16.27 -27.84
CA GLU A 228 -26.79 14.91 -28.40
C GLU A 228 -26.92 13.85 -27.31
N ASP A 229 -27.52 12.70 -27.66
CA ASP A 229 -27.64 11.57 -26.74
C ASP A 229 -26.31 10.81 -26.67
N VAL A 230 -25.65 10.89 -25.51
CA VAL A 230 -24.30 10.36 -25.27
C VAL A 230 -24.35 9.41 -24.08
N VAL A 231 -23.73 8.24 -24.26
CA VAL A 231 -23.57 7.23 -23.21
C VAL A 231 -22.09 6.98 -22.94
N ILE A 232 -21.70 7.03 -21.67
CA ILE A 232 -20.36 6.64 -21.21
C ILE A 232 -20.45 5.31 -20.47
N ILE A 233 -19.67 4.33 -20.91
CA ILE A 233 -19.50 3.04 -20.23
C ILE A 233 -18.19 3.08 -19.46
N VAL A 234 -18.25 2.86 -18.14
CA VAL A 234 -17.07 2.79 -17.27
C VAL A 234 -16.87 1.36 -16.82
N ASP A 235 -15.90 0.68 -17.45
CA ASP A 235 -15.55 -0.71 -17.15
C ASP A 235 -14.46 -0.80 -16.07
N ASP A 236 -14.68 -1.73 -15.14
CA ASP A 236 -13.74 -2.12 -14.09
C ASP A 236 -13.37 -1.02 -13.06
N LEU A 237 -14.40 -0.53 -12.36
CA LEU A 237 -14.27 0.49 -11.32
C LEU A 237 -13.37 0.13 -10.11
N ALA A 238 -12.84 -1.09 -10.00
CA ALA A 238 -12.07 -1.54 -8.83
C ALA A 238 -10.69 -0.87 -8.71
N ASP A 239 -10.16 -0.34 -9.80
CA ASP A 239 -8.77 0.12 -9.93
C ASP A 239 -8.59 1.65 -9.82
N PHE A 240 -9.64 2.41 -9.52
CA PHE A 240 -9.60 3.88 -9.52
C PHE A 240 -9.46 4.48 -8.12
N ASN A 241 -8.71 5.59 -8.03
CA ASN A 241 -8.66 6.42 -6.82
C ASN A 241 -10.04 7.07 -6.56
N GLU A 242 -10.57 6.91 -5.34
CA GLU A 242 -11.90 7.38 -4.94
C GLU A 242 -12.12 8.87 -5.19
N TYR A 243 -11.09 9.71 -5.01
CA TYR A 243 -11.22 11.16 -5.12
C TYR A 243 -11.42 11.62 -6.57
N GLU A 244 -10.66 11.06 -7.50
CA GLU A 244 -10.67 11.46 -8.92
C GLU A 244 -11.95 10.99 -9.62
N LEU A 245 -12.42 9.78 -9.28
CA LEU A 245 -13.64 9.22 -9.83
C LEU A 245 -14.89 10.00 -9.39
N LYS A 246 -14.95 10.45 -8.13
CA LYS A 246 -16.07 11.24 -7.59
C LYS A 246 -16.28 12.54 -8.35
N GLU A 247 -15.21 13.31 -8.56
CA GLU A 247 -15.29 14.60 -9.26
C GLU A 247 -15.63 14.42 -10.75
N PHE A 248 -15.10 13.37 -11.39
CA PHE A 248 -15.43 13.03 -12.77
C PHE A 248 -16.92 12.66 -12.94
N VAL A 249 -17.45 11.79 -12.08
CA VAL A 249 -18.86 11.38 -12.13
C VAL A 249 -19.80 12.56 -11.84
N LYS A 250 -19.46 13.40 -10.86
CA LYS A 250 -20.22 14.62 -10.55
C LYS A 250 -20.30 15.55 -11.76
N PHE A 251 -19.18 15.75 -12.45
CA PHE A 251 -19.14 16.55 -13.67
C PHE A 251 -20.07 15.99 -14.77
N LEU A 252 -20.02 14.67 -15.02
CA LEU A 252 -20.88 14.04 -16.02
C LEU A 252 -22.37 14.16 -15.67
N ARG A 253 -22.71 14.04 -14.38
CA ARG A 253 -24.07 14.25 -13.86
C ARG A 253 -24.59 15.64 -14.15
N ASP A 254 -23.79 16.66 -13.83
CA ASP A 254 -24.15 18.08 -14.00
C ASP A 254 -24.33 18.45 -15.49
N LYS A 255 -23.95 17.56 -16.42
CA LYS A 255 -24.14 17.67 -17.87
C LYS A 255 -25.24 16.76 -18.43
N GLU A 256 -26.01 16.08 -17.58
CA GLU A 256 -27.07 15.15 -17.97
C GLU A 256 -26.58 14.02 -18.89
N ILE A 257 -25.29 13.64 -18.79
CA ILE A 257 -24.71 12.54 -19.60
C ILE A 257 -25.15 11.20 -19.00
N LYS A 258 -25.57 10.27 -19.86
CA LYS A 258 -25.96 8.92 -19.44
C LYS A 258 -24.74 8.08 -19.11
N ILE A 259 -24.74 7.38 -17.96
CA ILE A 259 -23.59 6.56 -17.53
C ILE A 259 -23.98 5.12 -17.21
N LEU A 260 -23.27 4.17 -17.82
CA LEU A 260 -23.32 2.75 -17.47
C LEU A 260 -22.05 2.37 -16.70
N PHE A 261 -22.21 2.00 -15.43
CA PHE A 261 -21.10 1.52 -14.61
C PHE A 261 -21.01 0.01 -14.64
N VAL A 262 -19.79 -0.53 -14.73
CA VAL A 262 -19.54 -1.97 -14.64
C VAL A 262 -18.55 -2.23 -13.49
N LYS A 263 -19.01 -2.97 -12.48
CA LYS A 263 -18.21 -3.30 -11.30
C LYS A 263 -18.08 -4.81 -11.15
N ARG A 264 -16.83 -5.26 -11.00
CA ARG A 264 -16.50 -6.62 -10.58
C ARG A 264 -16.41 -6.65 -9.07
N ILE A 265 -17.18 -7.56 -8.47
CA ILE A 265 -17.08 -7.82 -7.05
C ILE A 265 -16.05 -8.91 -6.88
N ASP A 266 -15.00 -8.62 -6.12
CA ASP A 266 -13.99 -9.60 -5.77
C ASP A 266 -14.54 -10.56 -4.72
N ASP A 267 -15.02 -11.71 -5.17
CA ASP A 267 -15.55 -12.75 -4.30
C ASP A 267 -14.45 -13.63 -3.68
N SER A 268 -13.18 -13.31 -3.94
CA SER A 268 -12.04 -13.99 -3.32
C SER A 268 -11.60 -13.36 -1.99
N SER A 269 -12.12 -12.18 -1.65
CA SER A 269 -11.95 -11.55 -0.35
C SER A 269 -13.25 -11.60 0.46
N ASP A 270 -13.12 -11.70 1.79
CA ASP A 270 -14.26 -11.63 2.72
C ASP A 270 -15.06 -10.34 2.52
N GLU A 271 -14.38 -9.20 2.36
CA GLU A 271 -15.03 -7.90 2.15
C GLU A 271 -15.83 -7.85 0.84
N GLY A 272 -15.23 -8.30 -0.28
CA GLY A 272 -15.94 -8.31 -1.54
C GLY A 272 -17.09 -9.33 -1.57
N PHE A 273 -16.94 -10.49 -0.93
CA PHE A 273 -18.04 -11.44 -0.76
C PHE A 273 -19.18 -10.86 0.10
N LYS A 274 -18.87 -10.19 1.22
CA LYS A 274 -19.86 -9.46 2.03
C LYS A 274 -20.59 -8.38 1.23
N ARG A 275 -19.87 -7.63 0.37
CA ARG A 275 -20.49 -6.64 -0.54
C ARG A 275 -21.42 -7.31 -1.54
N TYR A 276 -21.05 -8.45 -2.12
CA TYR A 276 -21.94 -9.25 -2.97
C TYR A 276 -23.24 -9.61 -2.22
N LEU A 277 -23.12 -10.12 -0.99
CA LEU A 277 -24.28 -10.51 -0.19
C LEU A 277 -25.18 -9.34 0.19
N LYS A 278 -24.61 -8.16 0.49
CA LYS A 278 -25.40 -6.92 0.73
C LYS A 278 -26.27 -6.59 -0.48
N ILE A 279 -25.73 -6.71 -1.69
CA ILE A 279 -26.47 -6.45 -2.94
C ILE A 279 -27.59 -7.47 -3.13
N VAL A 280 -27.30 -8.77 -2.93
CA VAL A 280 -28.33 -9.82 -3.03
C VAL A 280 -29.46 -9.58 -2.03
N LYS A 281 -29.13 -9.32 -0.74
CA LYS A 281 -30.11 -9.00 0.32
C LYS A 281 -30.94 -7.75 -0.01
N PHE A 282 -30.32 -6.72 -0.61
CA PHE A 282 -31.03 -5.51 -1.03
C PHE A 282 -32.00 -5.77 -2.19
N LEU A 283 -31.56 -6.54 -3.19
CA LEU A 283 -32.39 -6.92 -4.33
C LEU A 283 -33.50 -7.91 -3.93
N SER A 284 -33.29 -8.75 -2.91
CA SER A 284 -34.29 -9.70 -2.40
C SER A 284 -35.16 -9.19 -1.23
N ASN A 285 -35.21 -7.88 -0.98
CA ASN A 285 -36.03 -7.23 0.07
C ASN A 285 -35.67 -7.54 1.53
N LYS A 286 -34.60 -8.31 1.80
CA LYS A 286 -34.12 -8.58 3.18
C LYS A 286 -33.42 -7.36 3.81
N HIS A 287 -33.09 -6.34 3.03
CA HIS A 287 -32.51 -5.09 3.51
C HIS A 287 -33.14 -3.86 2.82
N LYS A 288 -33.43 -2.80 3.60
CA LYS A 288 -34.18 -1.61 3.12
C LYS A 288 -33.36 -0.62 2.28
N GLY A 289 -32.03 -0.65 2.38
CA GLY A 289 -31.15 0.26 1.65
C GLY A 289 -29.86 -0.43 1.18
N LEU A 290 -29.14 0.20 0.26
CA LEU A 290 -27.83 -0.24 -0.19
C LEU A 290 -26.90 0.96 -0.16
N ASP A 291 -25.79 0.86 0.56
CA ASP A 291 -24.77 1.92 0.52
C ASP A 291 -23.91 1.74 -0.74
N LEU A 292 -24.20 2.52 -1.78
CA LEU A 292 -23.44 2.48 -3.02
C LEU A 292 -22.05 3.10 -2.88
N ASN A 293 -21.80 3.89 -1.84
CA ASN A 293 -20.46 4.38 -1.58
C ASN A 293 -19.52 3.23 -1.22
N ASP A 294 -20.01 2.25 -0.46
CA ASP A 294 -19.30 1.02 -0.10
C ASP A 294 -19.25 0.02 -1.29
N VAL A 295 -20.32 -0.08 -2.07
CA VAL A 295 -20.43 -1.09 -3.15
C VAL A 295 -19.74 -0.67 -4.46
N LEU A 296 -19.84 0.60 -4.84
CA LEU A 296 -19.34 1.11 -6.13
C LEU A 296 -18.10 1.98 -5.94
N PHE A 297 -18.30 3.18 -5.40
CA PHE A 297 -17.29 4.20 -5.14
C PHE A 297 -17.86 5.32 -4.27
N LYS A 298 -17.01 6.00 -3.50
CA LYS A 298 -17.39 7.15 -2.66
C LYS A 298 -18.05 8.27 -3.48
N GLY A 299 -19.31 8.57 -3.19
CA GLY A 299 -20.14 9.55 -3.90
C GLY A 299 -21.15 8.93 -4.87
N ALA A 300 -21.19 7.61 -5.02
CA ALA A 300 -22.18 6.93 -5.86
C ALA A 300 -23.62 7.14 -5.38
N ASN A 301 -23.86 7.24 -4.06
CA ASN A 301 -25.21 7.54 -3.53
C ASN A 301 -25.76 8.87 -4.05
N ASP A 302 -24.91 9.86 -4.31
CA ASP A 302 -25.32 11.17 -4.83
C ASP A 302 -25.70 11.11 -6.32
N PHE A 303 -25.32 10.04 -7.02
CA PHE A 303 -25.59 9.83 -8.45
C PHE A 303 -26.74 8.84 -8.70
N PHE A 304 -27.02 8.00 -7.71
CA PHE A 304 -28.06 6.98 -7.72
C PHE A 304 -29.03 7.25 -6.56
N ASP A 305 -29.81 8.33 -6.67
CA ASP A 305 -30.64 8.91 -5.60
C ASP A 305 -32.08 8.37 -5.57
N VAL A 306 -32.60 7.88 -6.71
CA VAL A 306 -33.98 7.35 -6.83
C VAL A 306 -33.98 5.99 -7.54
N ASP A 307 -34.88 5.09 -7.12
CA ASP A 307 -35.21 3.80 -7.76
C ASP A 307 -34.01 2.85 -8.01
N LEU A 308 -33.10 2.76 -7.04
CA LEU A 308 -31.89 1.93 -7.04
C LEU A 308 -32.07 0.51 -7.63
N ARG A 309 -33.16 -0.17 -7.28
CA ARG A 309 -33.44 -1.54 -7.75
C ARG A 309 -33.70 -1.65 -9.24
N LYS A 310 -34.21 -0.59 -9.87
CA LYS A 310 -34.43 -0.52 -11.32
C LYS A 310 -33.17 -0.14 -12.09
N ARG A 311 -32.11 0.27 -11.40
CA ARG A 311 -30.85 0.76 -11.97
C ARG A 311 -29.69 -0.22 -11.77
N ILE A 312 -29.84 -1.20 -10.88
CA ILE A 312 -28.80 -2.19 -10.55
C ILE A 312 -29.14 -3.55 -11.17
N PHE A 313 -28.26 -4.00 -12.05
CA PHE A 313 -28.35 -5.29 -12.73
C PHE A 313 -27.26 -6.21 -12.18
N LEU A 314 -27.66 -7.14 -11.32
CA LEU A 314 -26.75 -8.15 -10.75
C LEU A 314 -26.56 -9.30 -11.73
N ILE A 315 -25.30 -9.57 -12.10
CA ILE A 315 -24.86 -10.74 -12.86
C ILE A 315 -24.01 -11.62 -11.96
N ASP A 316 -24.65 -12.59 -11.32
CA ASP A 316 -24.02 -13.50 -10.37
C ASP A 316 -23.94 -14.95 -10.87
N SER A 317 -24.51 -15.24 -12.05
CA SER A 317 -24.39 -16.50 -12.76
C SER A 317 -24.12 -16.28 -14.25
N ALA A 318 -23.48 -17.26 -14.89
CA ALA A 318 -23.31 -17.29 -16.33
C ALA A 318 -24.59 -17.81 -17.00
N GLU A 319 -24.94 -17.33 -18.20
CA GLU A 319 -25.99 -17.96 -18.99
C GLU A 319 -25.56 -19.36 -19.46
N LYS A 320 -26.50 -20.28 -19.67
CA LYS A 320 -26.22 -21.70 -19.98
C LYS A 320 -25.16 -21.89 -21.07
N GLU A 321 -25.24 -21.15 -22.16
CA GLU A 321 -24.29 -21.25 -23.28
C GLU A 321 -22.90 -20.67 -22.95
N GLU A 322 -22.84 -19.62 -22.14
CA GLU A 322 -21.58 -19.06 -21.63
C GLU A 322 -20.96 -20.01 -20.61
N PHE A 323 -21.78 -20.59 -19.75
CA PHE A 323 -21.38 -21.57 -18.76
C PHE A 323 -20.74 -22.80 -19.41
N ILE A 324 -21.33 -23.34 -20.48
CA ILE A 324 -20.77 -24.47 -21.24
C ILE A 324 -19.40 -24.13 -21.80
N LYS A 325 -19.25 -22.97 -22.45
CA LYS A 325 -17.95 -22.54 -23.02
C LYS A 325 -16.89 -22.36 -21.94
N LEU A 326 -17.26 -21.85 -20.77
CA LEU A 326 -16.36 -21.68 -19.64
C LEU A 326 -15.93 -23.04 -19.07
N LEU A 327 -16.82 -24.04 -18.99
CA LEU A 327 -16.43 -25.41 -18.61
C LEU A 327 -15.49 -26.04 -19.64
N GLU A 328 -15.77 -25.90 -20.94
CA GLU A 328 -14.92 -26.40 -22.02
C GLU A 328 -13.51 -25.79 -21.97
N ALA A 329 -13.41 -24.48 -21.70
CA ALA A 329 -12.13 -23.78 -21.56
C ALA A 329 -11.30 -24.29 -20.38
N ASN A 330 -11.95 -24.91 -19.39
CA ASN A 330 -11.32 -25.55 -18.22
C ASN A 330 -11.20 -27.08 -18.39
N ASN A 331 -11.21 -27.59 -19.63
CA ASN A 331 -11.06 -29.01 -20.02
C ASN A 331 -12.23 -29.93 -19.62
N TYR A 332 -13.39 -29.38 -19.26
CA TYR A 332 -14.61 -30.15 -19.03
C TYR A 332 -15.52 -30.03 -20.25
N SER A 333 -15.21 -30.81 -21.29
CA SER A 333 -16.08 -30.89 -22.45
C SER A 333 -17.38 -31.59 -22.12
N ALA A 334 -18.43 -31.22 -22.86
CA ALA A 334 -19.65 -31.97 -23.08
C ALA A 334 -19.55 -33.49 -22.85
N LYS A 335 -18.64 -34.12 -23.60
CA LYS A 335 -18.43 -35.57 -23.61
C LYS A 335 -17.87 -36.07 -22.27
N ILE A 336 -16.90 -35.35 -21.71
CA ILE A 336 -16.27 -35.69 -20.42
C ILE A 336 -17.30 -35.63 -19.29
N ILE A 337 -18.21 -34.66 -19.32
CA ILE A 337 -19.27 -34.51 -18.30
C ILE A 337 -20.28 -35.64 -18.41
N GLY A 338 -20.76 -35.95 -19.63
CA GLY A 338 -21.68 -37.08 -19.86
C GLY A 338 -21.08 -38.43 -19.43
N GLU A 339 -19.79 -38.66 -19.72
CA GLU A 339 -19.06 -39.85 -19.27
C GLU A 339 -18.94 -39.91 -17.74
N LYS A 340 -18.65 -38.79 -17.07
CA LYS A 340 -18.54 -38.72 -15.61
C LYS A 340 -19.87 -38.96 -14.90
N LEU A 341 -20.97 -38.43 -15.45
CA LEU A 341 -22.30 -38.52 -14.85
C LEU A 341 -23.11 -39.73 -15.33
N ASN A 342 -22.57 -40.50 -16.29
CA ASN A 342 -23.22 -41.64 -16.93
C ASN A 342 -24.64 -41.31 -17.43
N MET A 343 -24.77 -40.18 -18.14
CA MET A 343 -26.04 -39.69 -18.64
C MET A 343 -25.90 -39.00 -19.99
N GLU A 344 -27.02 -38.81 -20.68
CA GLU A 344 -27.07 -38.12 -21.96
C GLU A 344 -26.55 -36.68 -21.83
N PHE A 345 -25.88 -36.22 -22.89
CA PHE A 345 -25.11 -34.99 -22.91
C PHE A 345 -25.90 -33.75 -22.43
N ASP A 346 -27.09 -33.52 -22.99
CA ASP A 346 -27.89 -32.34 -22.70
C ASP A 346 -28.45 -32.36 -21.27
N GLU A 347 -28.74 -33.55 -20.74
CA GLU A 347 -29.21 -33.73 -19.37
C GLU A 347 -28.08 -33.50 -18.36
N ALA A 348 -26.86 -33.96 -18.68
CA ALA A 348 -25.68 -33.79 -17.85
C ALA A 348 -25.30 -32.32 -17.65
N LEU A 349 -25.30 -31.56 -18.75
CA LEU A 349 -25.02 -30.13 -18.72
C LEU A 349 -26.10 -29.34 -18.01
N ASP A 350 -27.37 -29.68 -18.24
CA ASP A 350 -28.48 -28.99 -17.60
C ASP A 350 -28.50 -29.22 -16.09
N LEU A 351 -28.19 -30.45 -15.67
CA LEU A 351 -28.10 -30.84 -14.28
C LEU A 351 -27.00 -30.08 -13.53
N ILE A 352 -25.77 -30.07 -14.05
CA ILE A 352 -24.67 -29.34 -13.40
C ILE A 352 -24.88 -27.82 -13.41
N TYR A 353 -25.48 -27.28 -14.47
CA TYR A 353 -25.82 -25.87 -14.54
C TYR A 353 -26.80 -25.48 -13.43
N ARG A 354 -27.85 -26.29 -13.22
CA ARG A 354 -28.80 -26.10 -12.13
C ARG A 354 -28.14 -26.32 -10.77
N ALA A 355 -27.48 -27.44 -10.53
CA ALA A 355 -26.86 -27.76 -9.23
C ALA A 355 -25.82 -26.72 -8.78
N SER A 356 -25.12 -26.08 -9.71
CA SER A 356 -24.15 -25.01 -9.42
C SER A 356 -24.74 -23.59 -9.41
N ALA A 357 -26.05 -23.44 -9.62
CA ALA A 357 -26.73 -22.16 -9.82
C ALA A 357 -26.03 -21.28 -10.90
N GLY A 358 -25.52 -21.91 -11.97
CA GLY A 358 -24.76 -21.24 -13.04
C GLY A 358 -23.40 -20.67 -12.60
N THR A 359 -22.88 -21.09 -11.45
CA THR A 359 -21.61 -20.62 -10.88
C THR A 359 -20.45 -21.55 -11.26
N ILE A 360 -19.55 -21.08 -12.12
CA ILE A 360 -18.47 -21.91 -12.68
C ILE A 360 -17.56 -22.53 -11.61
N CYS A 361 -17.17 -21.78 -10.58
CA CYS A 361 -16.29 -22.32 -9.53
C CYS A 361 -16.94 -23.51 -8.80
N ILE A 362 -18.23 -23.42 -8.46
CA ILE A 362 -18.97 -24.50 -7.80
C ILE A 362 -19.09 -25.71 -8.72
N ALA A 363 -19.42 -25.50 -9.99
CA ALA A 363 -19.47 -26.57 -10.98
C ALA A 363 -18.12 -27.32 -11.10
N LEU A 364 -17.01 -26.58 -11.13
CA LEU A 364 -15.67 -27.16 -11.18
C LEU A 364 -15.35 -27.96 -9.91
N TYR A 365 -15.66 -27.44 -8.72
CA TYR A 365 -15.48 -28.20 -7.47
C TYR A 365 -16.29 -29.50 -7.47
N MET A 366 -17.56 -29.46 -7.87
CA MET A 366 -18.40 -30.66 -7.96
C MET A 366 -17.85 -31.69 -8.96
N LEU A 367 -17.37 -31.24 -10.13
CA LEU A 367 -16.78 -32.11 -11.15
C LEU A 367 -15.42 -32.69 -10.76
N GLU A 368 -14.58 -31.93 -10.05
CA GLU A 368 -13.30 -32.37 -9.52
C GLU A 368 -13.49 -33.39 -8.40
N MET A 369 -14.44 -33.16 -7.50
CA MET A 369 -14.79 -34.07 -6.41
C MET A 369 -15.59 -35.30 -6.83
N GLY A 370 -16.05 -35.37 -8.09
CA GLY A 370 -16.78 -36.51 -8.62
C GLY A 370 -18.19 -36.65 -8.03
N PHE A 371 -18.94 -35.55 -7.95
CA PHE A 371 -20.36 -35.60 -7.59
C PHE A 371 -21.14 -36.49 -8.55
N SER A 372 -22.00 -37.34 -7.99
CA SER A 372 -22.86 -38.22 -8.79
C SER A 372 -24.01 -37.44 -9.41
N ALA A 373 -24.63 -37.98 -10.45
CA ALA A 373 -25.85 -37.39 -11.01
C ALA A 373 -26.99 -37.36 -9.98
N GLU A 374 -27.02 -38.29 -9.03
CA GLU A 374 -28.01 -38.31 -7.96
C GLU A 374 -27.76 -37.19 -6.94
N ASP A 375 -26.50 -36.98 -6.54
CA ASP A 375 -26.09 -35.87 -5.67
C ASP A 375 -26.52 -34.53 -6.30
N MET A 376 -26.19 -34.32 -7.58
CA MET A 376 -26.53 -33.09 -8.29
C MET A 376 -28.04 -32.91 -8.48
N LYS A 377 -28.81 -34.00 -8.65
CA LYS A 377 -30.28 -33.94 -8.75
C LYS A 377 -30.88 -33.47 -7.44
N ARG A 378 -30.43 -34.03 -6.31
CA ARG A 378 -30.87 -33.60 -4.97
C ARG A 378 -30.69 -32.09 -4.78
N ILE A 379 -29.52 -31.57 -5.18
CA ILE A 379 -29.23 -30.12 -5.08
C ILE A 379 -30.12 -29.31 -6.01
N ALA A 380 -30.24 -29.73 -7.28
CA ALA A 380 -31.02 -29.04 -8.29
C ALA A 380 -32.54 -29.10 -8.06
N GLU A 381 -33.02 -30.02 -7.22
CA GLU A 381 -34.42 -30.19 -6.85
C GLU A 381 -34.78 -29.49 -5.53
N ALA A 382 -33.79 -29.13 -4.71
CA ALA A 382 -34.03 -28.41 -3.45
C ALA A 382 -34.71 -27.05 -3.69
N GLU A 383 -34.33 -26.37 -4.76
CA GLU A 383 -34.87 -25.09 -5.19
C GLU A 383 -34.91 -25.02 -6.72
N ARG A 384 -35.74 -24.15 -7.29
CA ARG A 384 -35.75 -23.96 -8.75
C ARG A 384 -34.72 -22.90 -9.15
N TYR A 385 -33.74 -23.28 -9.96
CA TYR A 385 -32.91 -22.29 -10.64
C TYR A 385 -33.74 -21.50 -11.67
N TYR A 386 -33.58 -20.18 -11.67
CA TYR A 386 -34.13 -19.27 -12.66
C TYR A 386 -32.98 -18.58 -13.40
N SER A 387 -32.88 -18.79 -14.70
CA SER A 387 -31.96 -18.01 -15.53
C SER A 387 -32.31 -16.54 -15.44
N TRP A 388 -31.32 -15.67 -15.68
CA TRP A 388 -31.58 -14.24 -15.68
C TRP A 388 -32.68 -13.90 -16.70
N SER A 389 -32.66 -14.56 -17.88
CA SER A 389 -33.69 -14.42 -18.92
C SER A 389 -35.11 -14.78 -18.47
N GLU A 390 -35.26 -15.72 -17.53
CA GLU A 390 -36.55 -16.07 -16.93
C GLU A 390 -36.98 -15.00 -15.93
N ILE A 391 -36.08 -14.57 -15.04
CA ILE A 391 -36.35 -13.53 -14.04
C ILE A 391 -36.84 -12.25 -14.73
N ALA A 392 -36.20 -11.86 -15.83
CA ALA A 392 -36.52 -10.65 -16.59
C ALA A 392 -37.95 -10.60 -17.11
N LYS A 393 -38.46 -11.74 -17.59
CA LYS A 393 -39.77 -11.86 -18.25
C LYS A 393 -40.95 -11.66 -17.30
N TYR A 394 -40.73 -11.74 -15.98
CA TYR A 394 -41.80 -11.51 -15.00
C TYR A 394 -41.96 -10.03 -14.74
N GLU A 395 -43.17 -9.50 -14.93
CA GLU A 395 -43.47 -8.09 -14.60
C GLU A 395 -43.63 -7.88 -13.09
N ASP A 396 -44.02 -8.94 -12.36
CA ASP A 396 -44.17 -8.91 -10.91
C ASP A 396 -42.80 -8.88 -10.21
N GLU A 397 -42.56 -7.76 -9.53
CA GLU A 397 -41.33 -7.50 -8.78
C GLU A 397 -41.15 -8.42 -7.56
N ASP A 398 -42.22 -8.87 -6.91
CA ASP A 398 -42.13 -9.79 -5.78
C ASP A 398 -41.83 -11.22 -6.24
N GLU A 399 -42.33 -11.64 -7.40
CA GLU A 399 -41.93 -12.90 -8.02
C GLU A 399 -40.47 -12.87 -8.48
N LYS A 400 -40.01 -11.80 -9.14
CA LYS A 400 -38.58 -11.60 -9.46
C LYS A 400 -37.67 -11.77 -8.25
N ARG A 401 -38.10 -11.27 -7.09
CA ARG A 401 -37.36 -11.37 -5.83
C ARG A 401 -37.29 -12.78 -5.28
N LYS A 402 -38.41 -13.52 -5.33
CA LYS A 402 -38.42 -14.94 -4.95
C LYS A 402 -37.47 -15.76 -5.81
N MET A 403 -37.40 -15.47 -7.11
CA MET A 403 -36.47 -16.14 -8.02
C MET A 403 -35.00 -15.87 -7.69
N ILE A 404 -34.65 -14.62 -7.36
CA ILE A 404 -33.30 -14.25 -6.92
C ILE A 404 -32.93 -14.96 -5.61
N GLU A 405 -33.85 -15.01 -4.65
CA GLU A 405 -33.61 -15.72 -3.39
C GLU A 405 -33.49 -17.24 -3.62
N SER A 406 -34.29 -17.84 -4.50
CA SER A 406 -34.20 -19.26 -4.87
C SER A 406 -32.84 -19.60 -5.50
N ASN A 407 -32.34 -18.79 -6.44
CA ASN A 407 -30.98 -18.94 -7.00
C ASN A 407 -29.88 -18.86 -5.93
N LYS A 408 -30.03 -17.94 -4.98
CA LYS A 408 -29.09 -17.77 -3.87
C LYS A 408 -29.13 -18.99 -2.95
N MET A 409 -30.30 -19.48 -2.56
CA MET A 409 -30.45 -20.68 -1.72
C MET A 409 -29.81 -21.89 -2.41
N LEU A 410 -30.10 -22.10 -3.69
CA LEU A 410 -29.51 -23.17 -4.50
C LEU A 410 -27.98 -23.11 -4.52
N ARG A 411 -27.40 -21.91 -4.63
CA ARG A 411 -25.94 -21.72 -4.57
C ARG A 411 -25.38 -22.16 -3.22
N PHE A 412 -26.01 -21.75 -2.13
CA PHE A 412 -25.57 -22.13 -0.79
C PHE A 412 -25.78 -23.61 -0.51
N SER A 413 -26.84 -24.25 -1.02
CA SER A 413 -27.01 -25.70 -0.97
C SER A 413 -25.89 -26.41 -1.72
N GLY A 414 -25.51 -25.94 -2.92
CA GLY A 414 -24.38 -26.50 -3.66
C GLY A 414 -23.04 -26.36 -2.93
N LEU A 415 -22.80 -25.24 -2.25
CA LEU A 415 -21.61 -25.03 -1.41
C LEU A 415 -21.63 -25.89 -0.15
N TYR A 416 -22.79 -26.01 0.50
CA TYR A 416 -22.99 -26.84 1.68
C TYR A 416 -22.68 -28.30 1.37
N GLU A 417 -23.13 -28.80 0.23
CA GLU A 417 -22.90 -30.17 -0.20
C GLU A 417 -21.42 -30.46 -0.50
N ILE A 418 -20.68 -29.48 -1.04
CA ILE A 418 -19.22 -29.57 -1.16
C ILE A 418 -18.58 -29.63 0.24
N TYR A 419 -19.00 -28.77 1.15
CA TYR A 419 -18.52 -28.74 2.53
C TYR A 419 -18.80 -30.06 3.26
N GLU A 420 -20.04 -30.54 3.20
CA GLU A 420 -20.51 -31.78 3.82
C GLU A 420 -19.69 -32.97 3.30
N LYS A 421 -19.51 -33.08 1.99
CA LYS A 421 -18.71 -34.14 1.39
C LYS A 421 -17.24 -34.09 1.80
N LEU A 422 -16.66 -32.90 1.99
CA LEU A 422 -15.29 -32.76 2.51
C LEU A 422 -15.20 -33.20 3.98
N ILE A 423 -16.08 -32.70 4.83
CA ILE A 423 -16.02 -32.94 6.27
C ILE A 423 -16.41 -34.37 6.65
N GLU A 424 -17.37 -34.97 5.94
CA GLU A 424 -17.76 -36.37 6.12
C GLU A 424 -16.65 -37.34 5.74
N LYS A 425 -15.84 -37.00 4.73
CA LYS A 425 -14.74 -37.83 4.27
C LYS A 425 -13.53 -37.71 5.17
N ASN A 426 -13.13 -36.47 5.47
CA ASN A 426 -12.05 -36.19 6.41
C ASN A 426 -12.07 -34.70 6.82
N PRO A 427 -12.34 -34.35 8.10
CA PRO A 427 -12.35 -32.97 8.56
C PRO A 427 -11.00 -32.24 8.38
N CYS A 428 -9.90 -32.97 8.19
CA CYS A 428 -8.60 -32.38 7.83
C CYS A 428 -8.63 -31.53 6.55
N TYR A 429 -9.55 -31.79 5.62
CA TYR A 429 -9.66 -30.96 4.42
C TYR A 429 -10.14 -29.55 4.76
N ILE A 430 -11.11 -29.42 5.68
CA ILE A 430 -11.59 -28.12 6.16
C ILE A 430 -10.47 -27.41 6.92
N ALA A 431 -9.75 -28.12 7.79
CA ALA A 431 -8.57 -27.57 8.47
C ALA A 431 -7.51 -27.04 7.49
N LEU A 432 -7.23 -27.76 6.40
CA LEU A 432 -6.27 -27.38 5.36
C LEU A 432 -6.76 -26.24 4.43
N ILE A 433 -8.06 -26.04 4.32
CA ILE A 433 -8.65 -24.87 3.63
C ILE A 433 -8.47 -23.61 4.48
N ILE A 434 -8.52 -23.76 5.81
CA ILE A 434 -8.37 -22.66 6.77
C ILE A 434 -6.89 -22.31 6.98
N ASN A 435 -6.03 -23.32 7.22
CA ASN A 435 -4.61 -23.16 7.52
C ASN A 435 -3.74 -24.05 6.61
N ASP A 436 -2.54 -23.57 6.24
CA ASP A 436 -1.48 -24.49 5.79
C ASP A 436 -0.93 -25.20 7.03
N LEU A 437 -0.81 -26.54 6.99
CA LEU A 437 -0.49 -27.38 8.17
C LEU A 437 0.72 -28.27 7.94
N ALA A 438 1.62 -28.29 8.93
CA ALA A 438 2.71 -29.24 8.96
C ALA A 438 2.20 -30.68 9.21
N GLU A 439 2.97 -31.68 8.78
CA GLU A 439 2.55 -33.08 8.91
C GLU A 439 2.33 -33.52 10.37
N ASP A 440 3.14 -33.01 11.29
CA ASP A 440 3.02 -33.21 12.73
C ASP A 440 1.82 -32.47 13.33
N GLU A 441 1.60 -31.21 12.94
CA GLU A 441 0.39 -30.44 13.32
C GLU A 441 -0.89 -31.17 12.89
N LEU A 442 -0.90 -31.74 11.68
CA LEU A 442 -2.05 -32.50 11.18
C LEU A 442 -2.30 -33.79 11.98
N LYS A 443 -1.24 -34.46 12.47
CA LYS A 443 -1.36 -35.62 13.36
C LYS A 443 -1.97 -35.20 14.70
N MET A 444 -1.46 -34.13 15.30
CA MET A 444 -1.98 -33.58 16.55
C MET A 444 -3.46 -33.19 16.42
N PHE A 445 -3.84 -32.55 15.30
CA PHE A 445 -5.23 -32.22 15.00
C PHE A 445 -6.14 -33.46 14.97
N CYS A 446 -5.69 -34.56 14.37
CA CYS A 446 -6.47 -35.80 14.34
C CYS A 446 -6.55 -36.51 15.70
N GLU A 447 -5.58 -36.26 16.57
CA GLU A 447 -5.48 -36.87 17.90
C GLU A 447 -6.27 -36.10 18.97
N ASP A 448 -6.67 -34.85 18.72
CA ASP A 448 -7.44 -34.03 19.67
C ASP A 448 -8.84 -34.64 19.92
N GLU A 449 -9.20 -34.77 21.20
CA GLU A 449 -10.46 -35.40 21.61
C GLU A 449 -11.70 -34.61 21.19
N ARG A 450 -11.61 -33.27 21.04
CA ARG A 450 -12.72 -32.46 20.52
C ARG A 450 -12.99 -32.76 19.06
N ILE A 451 -11.93 -32.92 18.26
CA ILE A 451 -12.04 -33.33 16.85
C ILE A 451 -12.59 -34.75 16.73
N LYS A 452 -12.05 -35.70 17.51
CA LYS A 452 -12.54 -37.08 17.53
C LYS A 452 -14.01 -37.15 17.96
N SER A 453 -14.40 -36.41 18.99
CA SER A 453 -15.77 -36.38 19.50
C SER A 453 -16.73 -35.76 18.49
N ARG A 454 -16.40 -34.59 17.93
CA ARG A 454 -17.26 -33.88 16.97
C ARG A 454 -17.42 -34.66 15.66
N PHE A 455 -16.33 -35.23 15.14
CA PHE A 455 -16.31 -35.88 13.82
C PHE A 455 -16.24 -37.42 13.90
N SER A 456 -16.65 -38.02 15.02
CA SER A 456 -16.74 -39.48 15.21
C SER A 456 -15.45 -40.24 14.82
N GLY A 457 -14.29 -39.67 15.12
CA GLY A 457 -12.98 -40.28 14.79
C GLY A 457 -12.62 -40.36 13.30
N LYS A 458 -13.36 -39.65 12.43
CA LYS A 458 -13.11 -39.63 10.96
C LYS A 458 -11.83 -38.88 10.57
N ALA A 459 -11.31 -38.01 11.44
CA ALA A 459 -10.09 -37.25 11.19
C ALA A 459 -8.88 -38.18 10.99
N SER A 460 -8.17 -38.04 9.87
CA SER A 460 -7.00 -38.85 9.58
C SER A 460 -5.89 -38.03 8.89
N PRO A 461 -4.63 -38.15 9.33
CA PRO A 461 -3.52 -37.46 8.68
C PRO A 461 -3.09 -38.15 7.37
N ARG A 462 -3.67 -39.32 7.05
CA ARG A 462 -3.38 -40.06 5.82
C ARG A 462 -4.02 -39.37 4.62
N LYS A 463 -3.34 -39.45 3.46
CA LYS A 463 -3.85 -38.99 2.17
C LYS A 463 -5.17 -39.70 1.85
N GLY A 464 -6.29 -38.99 1.99
CA GLY A 464 -7.61 -39.49 1.64
C GLY A 464 -7.95 -39.32 0.16
N GLU A 465 -9.22 -39.53 -0.17
CA GLU A 465 -9.75 -39.50 -1.54
C GLU A 465 -9.47 -38.19 -2.31
N TYR A 466 -9.42 -37.06 -1.62
CA TYR A 466 -9.24 -35.73 -2.19
C TYR A 466 -7.83 -35.17 -2.03
N TYR A 467 -6.82 -36.01 -1.80
CA TYR A 467 -5.44 -35.53 -1.63
C TYR A 467 -4.91 -34.76 -2.86
N TRP A 468 -5.47 -34.98 -4.05
CA TRP A 468 -5.13 -34.22 -5.25
C TRP A 468 -5.45 -32.71 -5.14
N MET A 469 -6.26 -32.29 -4.17
CA MET A 469 -6.51 -30.87 -3.83
C MET A 469 -5.29 -30.20 -3.19
N LEU A 470 -4.38 -30.99 -2.61
CA LEU A 470 -3.26 -30.51 -1.81
C LEU A 470 -1.98 -30.41 -2.64
N GLU A 471 -1.13 -29.49 -2.23
CA GLU A 471 0.28 -29.41 -2.61
C GLU A 471 1.13 -29.26 -1.34
N ASP A 472 2.43 -29.48 -1.47
CA ASP A 472 3.34 -29.42 -0.32
C ASP A 472 4.57 -28.55 -0.60
N TYR A 473 5.14 -28.02 0.48
CA TYR A 473 6.39 -27.28 0.47
C TYR A 473 7.20 -27.56 1.75
N GLU A 474 8.50 -27.23 1.70
CA GLU A 474 9.36 -27.33 2.88
C GLU A 474 9.35 -26.01 3.65
N GLU A 475 9.05 -26.10 4.94
CA GLU A 475 9.20 -25.02 5.91
C GLU A 475 10.41 -25.32 6.80
N GLU A 476 11.15 -24.28 7.16
CA GLU A 476 12.28 -24.35 8.07
C GLU A 476 11.83 -23.89 9.46
N LEU A 477 11.95 -24.78 10.43
CA LEU A 477 11.65 -24.53 11.84
C LEU A 477 12.92 -24.76 12.67
N ILE A 478 13.22 -23.84 13.59
CA ILE A 478 14.32 -24.01 14.51
C ILE A 478 13.84 -24.86 15.67
N LYS A 479 14.51 -25.99 15.91
CA LYS A 479 14.22 -26.89 17.03
C LYS A 479 15.53 -27.28 17.71
N ASP A 480 15.63 -27.06 19.01
CA ASP A 480 16.84 -27.31 19.81
C ASP A 480 18.09 -26.61 19.20
N GLY A 481 17.92 -25.40 18.67
CA GLY A 481 18.96 -24.64 17.97
C GLY A 481 19.36 -25.19 16.58
N ASN A 482 18.68 -26.22 16.07
CA ASN A 482 18.93 -26.80 14.76
C ASN A 482 17.83 -26.47 13.76
N HIS A 483 18.24 -26.12 12.55
CA HIS A 483 17.34 -25.90 11.42
C HIS A 483 16.75 -27.23 10.96
N THR A 484 15.49 -27.47 11.28
CA THR A 484 14.74 -28.65 10.88
C THR A 484 13.83 -28.30 9.72
N LYS A 485 13.98 -29.01 8.61
CA LYS A 485 13.05 -28.93 7.50
C LYS A 485 11.86 -29.83 7.77
N ARG A 486 10.66 -29.26 7.73
CA ARG A 486 9.41 -30.02 7.85
C ARG A 486 8.54 -29.83 6.62
N LYS A 487 7.72 -30.84 6.35
CA LYS A 487 6.80 -30.86 5.24
C LYS A 487 5.49 -30.18 5.65
N VAL A 488 5.08 -29.18 4.89
CA VAL A 488 3.82 -28.44 5.09
C VAL A 488 2.88 -28.69 3.92
N TYR A 489 1.63 -29.00 4.24
CA TYR A 489 0.55 -29.18 3.28
C TYR A 489 -0.26 -27.90 3.16
N ARG A 490 -0.65 -27.56 1.93
CA ARG A 490 -1.57 -26.47 1.64
C ARG A 490 -2.54 -26.85 0.54
N VAL A 491 -3.72 -26.23 0.52
CA VAL A 491 -4.64 -26.37 -0.62
C VAL A 491 -4.11 -25.61 -1.83
N LYS A 492 -4.32 -26.17 -3.02
CA LYS A 492 -4.01 -25.48 -4.28
C LYS A 492 -4.77 -24.15 -4.36
N ASN A 493 -4.16 -23.12 -4.96
CA ASN A 493 -4.69 -21.75 -4.97
C ASN A 493 -6.17 -21.58 -5.38
N HIS A 494 -6.72 -22.44 -6.24
CA HIS A 494 -8.13 -22.36 -6.65
C HIS A 494 -9.11 -22.87 -5.58
N TRP A 495 -8.65 -23.72 -4.64
CA TRP A 495 -9.42 -24.17 -3.48
C TRP A 495 -9.34 -23.19 -2.30
N LYS A 496 -8.33 -22.31 -2.24
CA LYS A 496 -8.21 -21.28 -1.18
C LYS A 496 -9.44 -20.38 -1.07
N LYS A 497 -10.09 -20.09 -2.21
CA LYS A 497 -11.34 -19.32 -2.26
C LYS A 497 -12.48 -19.95 -1.47
N PHE A 498 -12.46 -21.27 -1.30
CA PHE A 498 -13.52 -21.99 -0.62
C PHE A 498 -13.60 -21.63 0.86
N ASN A 499 -12.52 -21.14 1.49
CA ASN A 499 -12.55 -20.65 2.87
C ASN A 499 -13.60 -19.53 3.07
N VAL A 500 -13.63 -18.55 2.16
CA VAL A 500 -14.61 -17.45 2.17
C VAL A 500 -16.03 -17.96 2.00
N PHE A 501 -16.22 -19.00 1.17
CA PHE A 501 -17.53 -19.62 0.98
C PHE A 501 -17.98 -20.41 2.21
N ILE A 502 -17.07 -21.09 2.90
CA ILE A 502 -17.39 -21.82 4.14
C ILE A 502 -17.82 -20.84 5.24
N ASP A 503 -17.06 -19.76 5.44
CA ASP A 503 -17.42 -18.72 6.42
C ASP A 503 -18.81 -18.12 6.12
N ALA A 504 -19.16 -17.99 4.83
CA ALA A 504 -20.47 -17.54 4.42
C ALA A 504 -21.60 -18.55 4.67
N LEU A 505 -21.32 -19.86 4.69
CA LEU A 505 -22.35 -20.85 4.96
C LEU A 505 -22.93 -20.67 6.39
N CYS A 506 -22.11 -20.24 7.35
CA CYS A 506 -22.54 -19.94 8.72
C CYS A 506 -23.71 -18.96 8.78
N ASP A 507 -23.69 -17.92 7.95
CA ASP A 507 -24.66 -16.82 8.05
C ASP A 507 -25.87 -16.99 7.10
N PHE A 508 -25.78 -17.90 6.12
CA PHE A 508 -26.70 -17.92 4.97
C PHE A 508 -27.31 -19.29 4.63
N HIS A 509 -26.82 -20.38 5.21
CA HIS A 509 -27.40 -21.71 5.04
C HIS A 509 -28.26 -22.09 6.26
N GLU A 510 -29.25 -22.96 6.08
CA GLU A 510 -30.11 -23.43 7.19
C GLU A 510 -29.32 -24.18 8.26
N ASN A 511 -28.29 -24.92 7.86
CA ASN A 511 -27.35 -25.61 8.77
C ASN A 511 -26.18 -24.71 9.20
N GLY A 512 -26.30 -23.39 9.05
CA GLY A 512 -25.23 -22.44 9.32
C GLY A 512 -24.70 -22.49 10.77
N GLU A 513 -25.58 -22.68 11.76
CA GLU A 513 -25.19 -22.83 13.16
C GLU A 513 -24.33 -24.08 13.41
N GLU A 514 -24.64 -25.19 12.72
CA GLU A 514 -23.86 -26.43 12.83
C GLU A 514 -22.46 -26.27 12.22
N ILE A 515 -22.39 -25.62 11.05
CA ILE A 515 -21.13 -25.32 10.36
C ILE A 515 -20.28 -24.36 11.20
N GLU A 516 -20.91 -23.36 11.83
CA GLU A 516 -20.22 -22.44 12.74
C GLU A 516 -19.58 -23.19 13.92
N GLU A 517 -20.30 -24.15 14.51
CA GLU A 517 -19.75 -24.96 15.61
C GLU A 517 -18.62 -25.88 15.13
N ASP A 518 -18.71 -26.45 13.93
CA ASP A 518 -17.61 -27.21 13.32
C ASP A 518 -16.36 -26.34 13.15
N LEU A 519 -16.51 -25.18 12.52
CA LEU A 519 -15.40 -24.26 12.26
C LEU A 519 -14.80 -23.72 13.54
N LYS A 520 -15.63 -23.43 14.53
CA LYS A 520 -15.17 -23.02 15.86
C LYS A 520 -14.26 -24.07 16.47
N ILE A 521 -14.69 -25.33 16.56
CA ILE A 521 -13.89 -26.41 17.13
C ILE A 521 -12.59 -26.58 16.34
N ILE A 522 -12.66 -26.57 15.01
CA ILE A 522 -11.48 -26.71 14.15
C ILE A 522 -10.49 -25.56 14.42
N ARG A 523 -10.93 -24.31 14.38
CA ARG A 523 -10.07 -23.13 14.57
C ARG A 523 -9.49 -23.04 15.98
N GLU A 524 -10.27 -23.41 17.00
CA GLU A 524 -9.77 -23.50 18.38
C GLU A 524 -8.66 -24.55 18.51
N VAL A 525 -8.87 -25.76 17.98
CA VAL A 525 -7.87 -26.85 18.05
C VAL A 525 -6.61 -26.46 17.28
N LEU A 526 -6.76 -25.87 16.09
CA LEU A 526 -5.62 -25.37 15.31
C LEU A 526 -4.82 -24.32 16.07
N LEU A 527 -5.49 -23.37 16.72
CA LEU A 527 -4.84 -22.35 17.53
C LEU A 527 -4.14 -22.96 18.75
N ASP A 528 -4.79 -23.89 19.45
CA ASP A 528 -4.21 -24.56 20.62
C ASP A 528 -2.97 -25.39 20.25
N ILE A 529 -2.95 -26.02 19.06
CA ILE A 529 -1.77 -26.73 18.53
C ILE A 529 -0.60 -25.77 18.32
N LEU A 530 -0.86 -24.62 17.67
CA LEU A 530 0.17 -23.63 17.42
C LEU A 530 0.68 -22.99 18.72
N ASP A 531 -0.21 -22.68 19.67
CA ASP A 531 0.14 -22.18 20.99
C ASP A 531 1.06 -23.17 21.73
N LYS A 532 0.70 -24.45 21.71
CA LYS A 532 1.49 -25.51 22.36
C LYS A 532 2.86 -25.68 21.70
N GLU A 533 2.93 -25.66 20.37
CA GLU A 533 4.20 -25.74 19.66
C GLU A 533 5.11 -24.55 20.00
N TYR A 534 4.54 -23.35 20.06
CA TYR A 534 5.25 -22.15 20.52
C TYR A 534 5.72 -22.28 21.97
N GLU A 535 4.88 -22.81 22.87
CA GLU A 535 5.23 -23.01 24.27
C GLU A 535 6.30 -24.07 24.50
N GLU A 536 6.34 -25.11 23.67
CA GLU A 536 7.35 -26.16 23.75
C GLU A 536 8.68 -25.73 23.15
N LEU A 537 8.66 -24.99 22.04
CA LEU A 537 9.87 -24.66 21.27
C LEU A 537 10.42 -23.26 21.55
N GLY A 538 9.57 -22.31 21.92
CA GLY A 538 9.91 -20.87 21.96
C GLY A 538 10.11 -20.24 20.59
N GLU A 539 9.91 -21.01 19.53
CA GLU A 539 10.15 -20.66 18.12
C GLU A 539 8.84 -20.67 17.33
N PHE A 540 8.81 -19.93 16.21
CA PHE A 540 7.65 -19.87 15.33
C PHE A 540 8.07 -19.52 13.89
N THR A 541 7.17 -19.77 12.95
CA THR A 541 7.34 -19.36 11.55
C THR A 541 6.40 -18.23 11.18
N ASP A 542 6.70 -17.53 10.07
CA ASP A 542 5.85 -16.46 9.53
C ASP A 542 4.42 -17.01 9.24
N ARG A 543 4.30 -18.29 8.88
CA ARG A 543 3.05 -19.01 8.68
C ARG A 543 2.21 -19.11 9.96
N MET A 544 2.84 -19.53 11.06
CA MET A 544 2.15 -19.73 12.35
C MET A 544 1.57 -18.40 12.84
N ILE A 545 2.32 -17.30 12.72
CA ILE A 545 1.83 -15.96 13.07
C ILE A 545 0.57 -15.61 12.28
N LEU A 546 0.62 -15.74 10.95
CA LEU A 546 -0.48 -15.33 10.07
C LEU A 546 -1.75 -16.12 10.36
N PHE A 547 -1.66 -17.45 10.38
CA PHE A 547 -2.84 -18.28 10.60
C PHE A 547 -3.39 -18.17 12.02
N SER A 548 -2.55 -17.99 13.04
CA SER A 548 -3.04 -17.75 14.38
C SER A 548 -3.82 -16.44 14.47
N LEU A 549 -3.30 -15.35 13.89
CA LEU A 549 -4.00 -14.06 13.88
C LEU A 549 -5.34 -14.11 13.13
N ASP A 550 -5.40 -14.83 11.99
CA ASP A 550 -6.64 -15.05 11.25
C ASP A 550 -7.67 -15.85 12.06
N ASN A 551 -7.24 -16.91 12.75
CA ASN A 551 -8.12 -17.69 13.62
C ASN A 551 -8.62 -16.89 14.83
N ILE A 552 -7.74 -16.11 15.46
CA ILE A 552 -8.10 -15.20 16.57
C ILE A 552 -9.15 -14.18 16.11
N LYS A 553 -8.96 -13.56 14.93
CA LYS A 553 -9.91 -12.61 14.35
C LYS A 553 -11.28 -13.23 14.09
N TRP A 554 -11.31 -14.43 13.52
CA TRP A 554 -12.56 -15.13 13.24
C TRP A 554 -13.30 -15.50 14.53
N LEU A 555 -12.59 -16.11 15.51
CA LEU A 555 -13.16 -16.52 16.79
C LEU A 555 -13.74 -15.33 17.57
N PHE A 556 -13.02 -14.19 17.58
CA PHE A 556 -13.53 -12.96 18.18
C PHE A 556 -14.83 -12.47 17.54
N GLY A 557 -14.91 -12.52 16.20
CA GLY A 557 -16.11 -12.17 15.45
C GLY A 557 -17.32 -13.03 15.82
N LYS A 558 -17.10 -14.23 16.38
CA LYS A 558 -18.13 -15.15 16.90
C LYS A 558 -18.27 -15.11 18.43
N GLY A 559 -17.67 -14.11 19.09
CA GLY A 559 -17.79 -13.90 20.54
C GLY A 559 -16.91 -14.82 21.40
N ILE A 560 -15.94 -15.50 20.80
CA ILE A 560 -15.02 -16.41 21.50
C ILE A 560 -13.70 -15.68 21.71
N ILE A 561 -13.30 -15.59 22.98
CA ILE A 561 -12.15 -14.79 23.38
C ILE A 561 -11.02 -15.73 23.80
N LYS A 562 -9.87 -15.61 23.14
CA LYS A 562 -8.64 -16.38 23.40
C LYS A 562 -7.50 -15.43 23.76
N PRO A 563 -7.51 -14.82 24.97
CA PRO A 563 -6.60 -13.72 25.30
C PRO A 563 -5.14 -14.15 25.31
N LYS A 564 -4.82 -15.33 25.86
CA LYS A 564 -3.47 -15.90 25.87
C LYS A 564 -2.89 -15.99 24.45
N SER A 565 -3.60 -16.67 23.55
CA SER A 565 -3.21 -16.83 22.15
C SER A 565 -3.07 -15.48 21.45
N ALA A 566 -4.02 -14.56 21.67
CA ALA A 566 -3.96 -13.20 21.12
C ALA A 566 -2.68 -12.47 21.54
N PHE A 567 -2.29 -12.56 22.80
CA PHE A 567 -1.08 -11.92 23.31
C PHE A 567 0.23 -12.58 22.84
N ILE A 568 0.24 -13.91 22.66
CA ILE A 568 1.36 -14.63 22.05
C ILE A 568 1.56 -14.15 20.62
N TRP A 569 0.55 -14.30 19.77
CA TRP A 569 0.72 -14.13 18.33
C TRP A 569 0.78 -12.66 17.91
N CYS A 570 -0.02 -11.79 18.53
CA CYS A 570 0.08 -10.35 18.29
C CYS A 570 1.40 -9.79 18.82
N GLY A 571 1.89 -10.29 19.97
CA GLY A 571 3.22 -9.93 20.50
C GLY A 571 4.35 -10.33 19.56
N SER A 572 4.34 -11.58 19.07
CA SER A 572 5.32 -12.05 18.07
C SER A 572 5.20 -11.24 16.78
N ALA A 573 4.01 -10.94 16.29
CA ALA A 573 3.82 -10.13 15.09
C ALA A 573 4.32 -8.68 15.27
N LEU A 574 4.13 -8.04 16.42
CA LEU A 574 4.64 -6.69 16.70
C LEU A 574 6.17 -6.61 16.60
N ALA A 575 6.86 -7.65 17.04
CA ALA A 575 8.33 -7.69 17.03
C ALA A 575 8.90 -8.08 15.65
N TYR A 576 8.23 -8.97 14.90
CA TYR A 576 8.80 -9.59 13.69
C TYR A 576 8.09 -9.20 12.37
N LEU A 577 6.79 -8.89 12.40
CA LEU A 577 5.94 -8.57 11.24
C LEU A 577 5.04 -7.33 11.49
N PRO A 578 5.60 -6.15 11.86
CA PRO A 578 4.83 -5.00 12.32
C PRO A 578 3.85 -4.44 11.27
N ARG A 579 4.10 -4.62 9.98
CA ARG A 579 3.15 -4.18 8.93
C ARG A 579 1.87 -5.03 8.91
N VAL A 580 1.97 -6.32 9.22
CA VAL A 580 0.83 -7.26 9.21
C VAL A 580 -0.05 -7.04 10.44
N VAL A 581 0.55 -6.78 11.60
CA VAL A 581 -0.19 -6.73 12.86
C VAL A 581 -1.18 -5.56 12.96
N LEU A 582 -1.00 -4.50 12.16
CA LEU A 582 -1.87 -3.31 12.18
C LEU A 582 -3.35 -3.67 11.99
N GLU A 583 -3.66 -4.63 11.12
CA GLU A 583 -5.02 -5.07 10.83
C GLU A 583 -5.67 -5.86 11.98
N PHE A 584 -4.86 -6.42 12.87
CA PHE A 584 -5.29 -7.27 13.98
C PHE A 584 -5.20 -6.56 15.34
N LEU A 585 -4.36 -5.53 15.44
CA LEU A 585 -4.06 -4.89 16.72
C LEU A 585 -5.33 -4.32 17.37
N GLN A 586 -6.23 -3.72 16.58
CA GLN A 586 -7.50 -3.20 17.12
C GLN A 586 -8.31 -4.30 17.82
N ILE A 587 -8.43 -5.47 17.18
CA ILE A 587 -9.14 -6.64 17.73
C ILE A 587 -8.54 -7.07 19.08
N VAL A 588 -7.20 -7.15 19.15
CA VAL A 588 -6.51 -7.56 20.39
C VAL A 588 -6.63 -6.49 21.48
N MET A 589 -6.63 -5.21 21.11
CA MET A 589 -6.85 -4.12 22.06
C MET A 589 -8.29 -4.07 22.58
N ASP A 590 -9.27 -4.44 21.76
CA ASP A 590 -10.68 -4.56 22.17
C ASP A 590 -10.85 -5.74 23.14
N MET A 591 -10.27 -6.91 22.81
CA MET A 591 -10.23 -8.07 23.72
C MET A 591 -9.62 -7.72 25.08
N TRP A 592 -8.52 -6.95 25.10
CA TRP A 592 -7.87 -6.50 26.32
C TRP A 592 -8.85 -5.68 27.18
N GLU A 593 -9.46 -4.63 26.63
CA GLU A 593 -10.34 -3.75 27.41
C GLU A 593 -11.59 -4.48 27.93
N GLU A 594 -12.18 -5.39 27.14
CA GLU A 594 -13.38 -6.14 27.53
C GLU A 594 -13.12 -7.13 28.68
N ASN A 595 -11.92 -7.71 28.76
CA ASN A 595 -11.64 -8.85 29.66
C ASN A 595 -10.54 -8.56 30.70
N LYS A 596 -10.22 -7.28 30.93
CA LYS A 596 -9.14 -6.86 31.83
C LYS A 596 -9.17 -7.54 33.20
N ASN A 597 -10.36 -7.68 33.80
CA ASN A 597 -10.52 -8.28 35.13
C ASN A 597 -10.31 -9.80 35.13
N GLU A 598 -10.58 -10.48 34.02
CA GLU A 598 -10.40 -11.93 33.90
C GLU A 598 -8.93 -12.29 33.66
N MET A 599 -8.23 -11.49 32.85
CA MET A 599 -6.80 -11.65 32.57
C MET A 599 -5.92 -11.58 33.83
N THR A 600 -6.39 -10.90 34.88
CA THR A 600 -5.68 -10.79 36.16
C THR A 600 -5.95 -11.94 37.14
N LYS A 601 -6.92 -12.83 36.84
CA LYS A 601 -7.27 -13.97 37.71
C LYS A 601 -6.39 -15.19 37.46
N ASP A 602 -6.01 -15.40 36.20
CA ASP A 602 -5.15 -16.50 35.79
C ASP A 602 -3.69 -16.03 35.68
N ARG A 603 -2.78 -16.71 36.40
CA ARG A 603 -1.37 -16.31 36.48
C ARG A 603 -0.68 -16.42 35.12
N GLU A 604 -1.01 -17.44 34.34
CA GLU A 604 -0.39 -17.68 33.05
C GLU A 604 -0.79 -16.60 32.03
N THR A 605 -2.10 -16.36 31.87
CA THR A 605 -2.65 -15.29 31.03
C THR A 605 -2.12 -13.92 31.46
N LEU A 606 -1.98 -13.66 32.76
CA LEU A 606 -1.40 -12.41 33.26
C LEU A 606 0.04 -12.22 32.78
N LEU A 607 0.88 -13.25 32.84
CA LEU A 607 2.27 -13.16 32.39
C LEU A 607 2.37 -12.95 30.87
N HIS A 608 1.54 -13.60 30.07
CA HIS A 608 1.44 -13.32 28.63
C HIS A 608 0.95 -11.90 28.35
N THR A 609 0.00 -11.38 29.13
CA THR A 609 -0.48 -9.99 29.03
C THR A 609 0.63 -9.00 29.36
N LEU A 610 1.43 -9.24 30.41
CA LEU A 610 2.58 -8.40 30.76
C LEU A 610 3.67 -8.42 29.68
N ARG A 611 3.93 -9.60 29.10
CA ARG A 611 4.83 -9.72 27.94
C ARG A 611 4.32 -8.90 26.76
N PHE A 612 3.04 -9.02 26.41
CA PHE A 612 2.44 -8.24 25.35
C PHE A 612 2.48 -6.74 25.63
N ALA A 613 2.18 -6.31 26.86
CA ALA A 613 2.27 -4.91 27.27
C ALA A 613 3.69 -4.34 27.09
N ARG A 614 4.72 -5.12 27.44
CA ARG A 614 6.13 -4.75 27.20
C ARG A 614 6.41 -4.62 25.70
N THR A 615 6.02 -5.62 24.91
CA THR A 615 6.23 -5.62 23.46
C THR A 615 5.53 -4.43 22.80
N LEU A 616 4.30 -4.13 23.21
CA LEU A 616 3.54 -2.98 22.74
C LEU A 616 4.22 -1.66 23.12
N ALA A 617 4.72 -1.52 24.34
CA ALA A 617 5.47 -0.34 24.76
C ALA A 617 6.77 -0.15 23.95
N GLU A 618 7.50 -1.24 23.69
CA GLU A 618 8.81 -1.23 23.01
C GLU A 618 8.71 -1.03 21.49
N PHE A 619 7.79 -1.74 20.84
CA PHE A 619 7.65 -1.81 19.38
C PHE A 619 6.45 -1.04 18.83
N GLY A 620 5.42 -0.77 19.62
CA GLY A 620 4.24 -0.01 19.17
C GLY A 620 4.56 1.41 18.73
N ARG A 621 5.70 1.97 19.15
CA ARG A 621 6.23 3.26 18.64
C ARG A 621 6.57 3.24 17.15
N ASN A 622 6.77 2.06 16.57
CA ASN A 622 7.00 1.91 15.13
C ASN A 622 5.68 1.99 14.33
N LEU A 623 4.53 1.88 15.02
CA LEU A 623 3.19 1.88 14.44
C LEU A 623 2.42 3.17 14.74
N PHE A 624 2.64 3.75 15.92
CA PHE A 624 1.99 4.98 16.36
C PHE A 624 3.03 6.02 16.73
N GLU A 625 2.89 7.21 16.17
CA GLU A 625 3.74 8.37 16.45
C GLU A 625 2.94 9.47 17.18
N ASN A 626 3.65 10.31 17.91
CA ASN A 626 3.14 11.50 18.58
C ASN A 626 1.93 11.19 19.48
N GLU A 627 0.85 11.97 19.36
CA GLU A 627 -0.36 11.80 20.17
C GLU A 627 -1.00 10.42 20.08
N ASN A 628 -0.83 9.71 18.96
CA ASN A 628 -1.42 8.38 18.80
C ASN A 628 -0.71 7.36 19.69
N TYR A 629 0.62 7.45 19.84
CA TYR A 629 1.36 6.61 20.78
C TYR A 629 0.87 6.84 22.22
N HIS A 630 0.65 8.10 22.59
CA HIS A 630 0.15 8.47 23.91
C HIS A 630 -1.26 7.92 24.18
N LYS A 631 -2.18 8.12 23.24
CA LYS A 631 -3.59 7.73 23.37
C LYS A 631 -3.78 6.22 23.31
N GLU A 632 -3.18 5.55 22.33
CA GLU A 632 -3.44 4.14 22.04
C GLU A 632 -2.59 3.17 22.87
N ILE A 633 -1.38 3.56 23.27
CA ILE A 633 -0.47 2.67 24.01
C ILE A 633 -0.34 3.11 25.46
N PHE A 634 0.19 4.30 25.70
CA PHE A 634 0.57 4.71 27.06
C PHE A 634 -0.62 4.67 28.04
N LYS A 635 -1.74 5.31 27.70
CA LYS A 635 -2.92 5.35 28.60
C LYS A 635 -3.46 3.96 28.92
N LYS A 636 -3.55 3.07 27.94
CA LYS A 636 -4.09 1.71 28.10
C LYS A 636 -3.16 0.85 28.95
N VAL A 637 -1.86 0.88 28.65
CA VAL A 637 -0.86 0.11 29.41
C VAL A 637 -0.78 0.59 30.86
N ILE A 638 -0.72 1.89 31.14
CA ILE A 638 -0.67 2.41 32.51
C ILE A 638 -1.89 2.01 33.33
N LYS A 639 -3.09 2.10 32.74
CA LYS A 639 -4.33 1.65 33.38
C LYS A 639 -4.24 0.17 33.76
N PHE A 640 -3.57 -0.66 32.97
CA PHE A 640 -3.36 -2.08 33.28
C PHE A 640 -2.29 -2.33 34.35
N LEU A 641 -1.23 -1.53 34.43
CA LEU A 641 -0.16 -1.73 35.43
C LEU A 641 -0.58 -1.47 36.88
N ASP A 642 -1.79 -0.99 37.13
CA ASP A 642 -2.40 -0.87 38.47
C ASP A 642 -2.90 -2.22 39.03
N ILE A 643 -2.07 -3.24 38.91
CA ILE A 643 -2.30 -4.59 39.46
C ILE A 643 -1.38 -4.83 40.66
N LYS A 644 -1.85 -5.49 41.71
CA LYS A 644 -0.96 -5.93 42.80
C LYS A 644 -0.17 -7.16 42.36
N GLY A 645 1.07 -7.28 42.81
CA GLY A 645 1.90 -8.39 42.40
C GLY A 645 3.12 -8.62 43.27
N ASP A 646 3.71 -9.79 43.06
CA ASP A 646 4.99 -10.24 43.63
C ASP A 646 6.19 -9.64 42.90
N ASP A 647 7.39 -10.11 43.23
CA ASP A 647 8.64 -9.64 42.62
C ASP A 647 8.68 -9.89 41.09
N VAL A 648 8.03 -10.96 40.58
CA VAL A 648 7.94 -11.25 39.15
C VAL A 648 7.10 -10.21 38.42
N ILE A 649 5.90 -9.90 38.93
CA ILE A 649 5.07 -8.83 38.37
C ILE A 649 5.78 -7.49 38.48
N SER A 650 6.46 -7.23 39.60
CA SER A 650 7.20 -5.98 39.83
C SER A 650 8.34 -5.81 38.82
N LEU A 651 9.08 -6.87 38.51
CA LEU A 651 10.09 -6.87 37.44
C LEU A 651 9.48 -6.54 36.07
N TRP A 652 8.36 -7.18 35.71
CA TRP A 652 7.66 -6.88 34.46
C TRP A 652 7.22 -5.41 34.40
N LYS A 653 6.71 -4.86 35.49
CA LYS A 653 6.37 -3.44 35.57
C LYS A 653 7.60 -2.55 35.33
N VAL A 654 8.74 -2.84 35.93
CA VAL A 654 9.99 -2.10 35.69
C VAL A 654 10.35 -2.12 34.20
N TRP A 655 10.27 -3.29 33.56
CA TRP A 655 10.54 -3.42 32.12
C TRP A 655 9.55 -2.61 31.27
N ILE A 656 8.25 -2.68 31.56
CA ILE A 656 7.20 -1.97 30.80
C ILE A 656 7.33 -0.46 30.98
N TYR A 657 7.47 0.03 32.21
CA TYR A 657 7.68 1.45 32.49
C TYR A 657 8.95 1.98 31.83
N SER A 658 10.03 1.19 31.81
CA SER A 658 11.25 1.55 31.10
C SER A 658 11.01 1.67 29.59
N SER A 659 10.36 0.69 28.96
CA SER A 659 10.04 0.73 27.53
C SER A 659 9.10 1.90 27.18
N LEU A 660 8.08 2.18 28.01
CA LEU A 660 7.19 3.34 27.85
C LEU A 660 7.94 4.66 27.99
N ALA A 661 8.83 4.79 28.98
CA ALA A 661 9.61 6.01 29.18
C ALA A 661 10.42 6.38 27.94
N TYR A 662 11.06 5.39 27.32
CA TYR A 662 11.78 5.59 26.07
C TYR A 662 10.83 6.01 24.96
N GLY A 663 9.74 5.25 24.73
CA GLY A 663 8.75 5.57 23.70
C GLY A 663 8.13 6.98 23.83
N LEU A 664 7.81 7.41 25.04
CA LEU A 664 7.24 8.73 25.33
C LEU A 664 8.22 9.88 25.05
N LYS A 665 9.47 9.74 25.51
CA LYS A 665 10.50 10.76 25.28
C LYS A 665 10.82 10.95 23.79
N LEU A 666 10.83 9.85 23.03
CA LEU A 666 10.96 9.90 21.57
C LEU A 666 9.82 10.67 20.90
N ASN A 667 8.60 10.54 21.44
CA ASN A 667 7.40 11.18 20.92
C ASN A 667 7.12 12.55 21.57
N ASN A 668 8.16 13.19 22.15
CA ASN A 668 8.10 14.50 22.80
C ASN A 668 7.18 14.62 24.04
N PHE A 669 6.79 13.51 24.66
CA PHE A 669 6.09 13.48 25.96
C PHE A 669 7.09 13.36 27.11
N ILE A 670 7.91 14.39 27.29
CA ILE A 670 9.06 14.36 28.22
C ILE A 670 8.62 14.13 29.67
N GLU A 671 7.60 14.86 30.13
CA GLU A 671 7.12 14.78 31.52
C GLU A 671 6.56 13.39 31.87
N ASP A 672 5.75 12.81 30.99
CA ASP A 672 5.22 11.46 31.16
C ASP A 672 6.34 10.41 31.11
N GLY A 673 7.34 10.62 30.24
CA GLY A 673 8.52 9.77 30.16
C GLY A 673 9.34 9.80 31.46
N ASP A 674 9.58 10.98 32.02
CA ASP A 674 10.28 11.14 33.30
C ASP A 674 9.48 10.54 34.47
N TRP A 675 8.15 10.66 34.43
CA TRP A 675 7.27 10.00 35.39
C TRP A 675 7.42 8.47 35.32
N CYS A 676 7.42 7.87 34.12
CA CYS A 676 7.64 6.43 33.95
C CYS A 676 8.99 5.97 34.51
N ILE A 677 10.07 6.75 34.30
CA ILE A 677 11.39 6.44 34.89
C ILE A 677 11.32 6.41 36.42
N LYS A 678 10.66 7.39 37.04
CA LYS A 678 10.49 7.42 38.51
C LYS A 678 9.67 6.23 39.01
N GLN A 679 8.60 5.84 38.31
CA GLN A 679 7.81 4.67 38.68
C GLN A 679 8.64 3.38 38.60
N ALA A 680 9.39 3.18 37.51
CA ALA A 680 10.30 2.05 37.38
C ALA A 680 11.33 2.00 38.51
N GLU A 681 11.92 3.15 38.86
CA GLU A 681 12.92 3.24 39.93
C GLU A 681 12.34 2.92 41.32
N ASN A 682 11.14 3.38 41.62
CA ASN A 682 10.47 3.09 42.88
C ASN A 682 10.16 1.60 43.01
N ILE A 683 9.56 1.00 41.98
CA ILE A 683 9.25 -0.44 41.97
C ILE A 683 10.53 -1.28 42.08
N LEU A 684 11.61 -0.88 41.40
CA LEU A 684 12.91 -1.57 41.46
C LEU A 684 13.47 -1.63 42.89
N LYS A 685 13.25 -0.60 43.72
CA LYS A 685 13.70 -0.58 45.12
C LYS A 685 12.98 -1.63 45.96
N ASP A 686 11.72 -1.88 45.65
CA ASP A 686 10.81 -2.75 46.40
C ASP A 686 10.94 -4.25 46.05
N ILE A 687 11.63 -4.59 44.96
CA ILE A 687 11.93 -5.99 44.59
C ILE A 687 12.91 -6.58 45.64
N ASN A 688 12.48 -7.66 46.30
CA ASN A 688 13.24 -8.30 47.39
C ASN A 688 14.17 -9.41 46.89
N ASN A 689 13.74 -10.17 45.89
CA ASN A 689 14.54 -11.22 45.28
C ASN A 689 15.75 -10.62 44.53
N SER A 690 16.97 -10.93 44.98
CA SER A 690 18.21 -10.38 44.43
C SER A 690 18.41 -10.69 42.95
N ASP A 691 18.04 -11.90 42.52
CA ASP A 691 18.25 -12.36 41.14
C ASP A 691 17.33 -11.58 40.17
N LEU A 692 16.07 -11.40 40.57
CA LEU A 692 15.11 -10.62 39.80
C LEU A 692 15.47 -9.14 39.80
N LYS A 693 15.91 -8.61 40.95
CA LYS A 693 16.34 -7.22 41.06
C LYS A 693 17.46 -6.89 40.07
N ILE A 694 18.45 -7.76 39.92
CA ILE A 694 19.54 -7.59 38.95
C ILE A 694 19.01 -7.54 37.51
N LEU A 695 18.09 -8.44 37.12
CA LEU A 695 17.48 -8.42 35.79
C LEU A 695 16.67 -7.14 35.52
N ALA A 696 15.93 -6.66 36.51
CA ALA A 696 15.17 -5.41 36.43
C ALA A 696 16.12 -4.20 36.32
N GLU A 697 17.20 -4.18 37.10
CA GLU A 697 18.21 -3.12 37.10
C GLU A 697 18.95 -3.03 35.76
N ILE A 698 19.35 -4.16 35.18
CA ILE A 698 20.02 -4.19 33.86
C ILE A 698 19.13 -3.53 32.80
N LYS A 699 17.87 -3.96 32.66
CA LYS A 699 16.95 -3.38 31.66
C LYS A 699 16.66 -1.90 31.94
N PHE A 700 16.51 -1.50 33.20
CA PHE A 700 16.31 -0.11 33.60
C PHE A 700 17.50 0.77 33.22
N LEU A 701 18.72 0.36 33.57
CA LEU A 701 19.95 1.09 33.27
C LEU A 701 20.23 1.14 31.77
N MET A 702 20.02 0.04 31.04
CA MET A 702 20.08 0.03 29.57
C MET A 702 19.12 1.03 28.95
N THR A 703 17.90 1.12 29.48
CA THR A 703 16.89 2.07 28.98
C THR A 703 17.28 3.52 29.28
N LYS A 704 17.75 3.82 30.50
CA LYS A 704 18.31 5.14 30.84
C LYS A 704 19.44 5.51 29.88
N ALA A 705 20.38 4.60 29.66
CA ALA A 705 21.49 4.84 28.73
C ALA A 705 21.01 5.05 27.29
N ARG A 706 20.01 4.30 26.84
CA ARG A 706 19.40 4.46 25.51
C ARG A 706 18.71 5.82 25.35
N ILE A 707 17.98 6.28 26.37
CA ILE A 707 17.36 7.61 26.40
C ILE A 707 18.43 8.68 26.29
N GLU A 708 19.48 8.61 27.10
CA GLU A 708 20.57 9.58 27.08
C GLU A 708 21.30 9.60 25.72
N ILE A 709 21.59 8.43 25.13
CA ILE A 709 22.19 8.33 23.79
C ILE A 709 21.27 8.92 22.72
N TYR A 710 19.97 8.71 22.84
CA TYR A 710 19.00 9.34 21.96
C TYR A 710 18.99 10.85 22.16
N GLU A 711 18.92 11.36 23.39
CA GLU A 711 18.97 12.79 23.66
C GLU A 711 20.27 13.43 23.13
N ILE A 712 21.42 12.73 23.22
CA ILE A 712 22.68 13.14 22.58
C ILE A 712 22.53 13.23 21.06
N GLY A 713 21.88 12.24 20.43
CA GLY A 713 21.78 12.13 18.97
C GLY A 713 20.67 12.94 18.29
N THR A 714 19.55 13.18 18.98
CA THR A 714 18.33 13.79 18.43
C THR A 714 18.21 15.23 18.86
N TYR A 715 18.44 15.53 20.15
CA TYR A 715 18.44 16.92 20.60
C TYR A 715 19.71 17.67 20.23
N ASN A 716 20.75 16.98 19.70
CA ASN A 716 22.01 17.55 19.21
C ASN A 716 22.37 18.84 19.93
N ARG A 717 22.29 18.82 21.28
CA ARG A 717 22.47 20.04 22.06
C ARG A 717 23.83 20.56 21.64
N ARG A 718 23.91 21.86 21.33
CA ARG A 718 25.14 22.62 21.03
C ARG A 718 26.29 22.42 22.03
N VAL A 719 26.07 21.63 23.09
CA VAL A 719 27.06 21.13 24.03
C VAL A 719 26.68 19.69 24.36
N VAL A 720 27.19 18.70 23.63
CA VAL A 720 27.19 17.32 24.12
C VAL A 720 28.21 17.27 25.24
N ASN A 721 27.75 17.05 26.48
CA ASN A 721 28.64 16.99 27.62
C ASN A 721 29.48 15.71 27.54
N ILE A 722 30.80 15.86 27.37
CA ILE A 722 31.76 14.75 27.35
C ILE A 722 31.64 13.92 28.63
N ASP A 723 31.31 14.54 29.76
CA ASP A 723 31.10 13.85 31.03
C ASP A 723 29.90 12.89 30.97
N THR A 724 28.83 13.24 30.24
CA THR A 724 27.68 12.36 30.03
C THR A 724 28.08 11.13 29.20
N ILE A 725 28.86 11.30 28.13
CA ILE A 725 29.34 10.16 27.33
C ILE A 725 30.27 9.26 28.17
N ASN A 726 31.16 9.85 28.97
CA ASN A 726 32.05 9.09 29.85
C ASN A 726 31.26 8.32 30.92
N MET A 727 30.25 8.95 31.53
CA MET A 727 29.34 8.29 32.47
C MET A 727 28.61 7.11 31.80
N LEU A 728 28.08 7.31 30.58
CA LEU A 728 27.42 6.25 29.81
C LEU A 728 28.36 5.10 29.51
N ASN A 729 29.59 5.38 29.06
CA ASN A 729 30.60 4.37 28.80
C ASN A 729 30.89 3.53 30.05
N ASN A 730 31.01 4.17 31.23
CA ASN A 730 31.24 3.48 32.49
C ASN A 730 30.04 2.61 32.89
N VAL A 731 28.82 3.14 32.84
CA VAL A 731 27.59 2.39 33.18
C VAL A 731 27.41 1.19 32.25
N LEU A 732 27.54 1.39 30.95
CA LEU A 732 27.38 0.33 29.94
C LEU A 732 28.49 -0.73 30.04
N SER A 733 29.74 -0.33 30.34
CA SER A 733 30.83 -1.29 30.54
C SER A 733 30.60 -2.15 31.80
N ASN A 734 30.17 -1.54 32.90
CA ASN A 734 29.82 -2.28 34.12
C ASN A 734 28.66 -3.26 33.89
N LEU A 735 27.70 -2.91 33.01
CA LEU A 735 26.61 -3.81 32.63
C LEU A 735 27.11 -5.00 31.83
N ILE A 736 28.10 -4.84 30.94
CA ILE A 736 28.75 -5.97 30.25
C ILE A 736 29.38 -6.90 31.29
N ASP A 737 30.16 -6.36 32.22
CA ASP A 737 30.80 -7.17 33.27
C ASP A 737 29.75 -7.91 34.13
N THR A 738 28.62 -7.26 34.42
CA THR A 738 27.50 -7.89 35.13
C THR A 738 26.90 -9.04 34.31
N LEU A 739 26.67 -8.83 33.00
CA LEU A 739 26.12 -9.84 32.09
C LEU A 739 27.08 -11.00 31.81
N ASP A 740 28.39 -10.78 31.87
CA ASP A 740 29.39 -11.84 31.74
C ASP A 740 29.40 -12.80 32.95
N ASN A 741 28.97 -12.31 34.11
CA ASN A 741 28.90 -13.10 35.35
C ASN A 741 27.49 -13.58 35.72
N LEU A 742 26.46 -13.15 34.97
CA LEU A 742 25.07 -13.50 35.27
C LEU A 742 24.78 -14.96 34.90
N THR A 743 24.18 -15.71 35.83
CA THR A 743 23.81 -17.11 35.63
C THR A 743 22.32 -17.30 35.83
N PHE A 744 21.72 -18.26 35.11
CA PHE A 744 20.33 -18.61 35.28
C PHE A 744 20.06 -19.15 36.69
N LYS A 745 18.92 -18.78 37.27
CA LYS A 745 18.45 -19.21 38.59
C LYS A 745 17.01 -19.66 38.47
N GLU A 746 16.61 -20.63 39.29
CA GLU A 746 15.23 -21.14 39.32
C GLU A 746 14.20 -20.05 39.62
N SER A 747 14.59 -19.03 40.41
CA SER A 747 13.79 -17.83 40.69
C SER A 747 13.39 -17.05 39.43
N MET A 748 14.09 -17.25 38.30
CA MET A 748 13.84 -16.56 37.03
C MET A 748 12.89 -17.34 36.09
N ASP A 749 12.60 -18.62 36.36
CA ASP A 749 11.85 -19.50 35.44
C ASP A 749 10.52 -18.90 34.99
N GLU A 750 9.74 -18.41 35.95
CA GLU A 750 8.41 -17.87 35.71
C GLU A 750 8.40 -16.62 34.81
N ILE A 751 9.49 -15.83 34.79
CA ILE A 751 9.61 -14.65 33.92
C ILE A 751 9.72 -15.04 32.46
N PHE A 752 10.36 -16.18 32.18
CA PHE A 752 10.67 -16.63 30.83
C PHE A 752 9.58 -17.53 30.25
N ARG A 753 8.72 -18.12 31.08
CA ARG A 753 7.58 -18.94 30.64
C ARG A 753 6.76 -18.36 29.48
N PRO A 754 6.40 -17.05 29.46
CA PRO A 754 5.59 -16.49 28.37
C PRO A 754 6.28 -16.42 27.01
N PHE A 755 7.60 -16.70 26.95
CA PHE A 755 8.37 -16.74 25.72
C PHE A 755 8.39 -18.12 25.06
N GLY A 756 7.87 -19.17 25.73
CA GLY A 756 7.91 -20.55 25.27
C GLY A 756 9.33 -21.14 25.24
N GLY A 757 9.48 -22.46 25.18
CA GLY A 757 10.78 -23.13 25.22
C GLY A 757 11.41 -23.16 26.61
N HIS A 758 12.68 -23.56 26.67
CA HIS A 758 13.40 -23.68 27.95
C HIS A 758 13.86 -22.33 28.50
N ALA A 759 13.45 -21.99 29.72
CA ALA A 759 13.75 -20.70 30.37
C ALA A 759 15.25 -20.37 30.40
N GLU A 760 16.12 -21.36 30.62
CA GLU A 760 17.58 -21.17 30.62
C GLU A 760 18.13 -20.81 29.23
N GLU A 761 17.56 -21.38 28.16
CA GLU A 761 17.94 -21.06 26.78
C GLU A 761 17.52 -19.64 26.42
N ILE A 762 16.28 -19.28 26.75
CA ILE A 762 15.73 -17.92 26.55
C ILE A 762 16.56 -16.90 27.33
N PHE A 763 16.95 -17.23 28.56
CA PHE A 763 17.83 -16.39 29.37
C PHE A 763 19.19 -16.19 28.69
N ARG A 764 19.84 -17.26 28.21
CA ARG A 764 21.12 -17.17 27.50
C ARG A 764 21.00 -16.31 26.24
N HIS A 765 19.95 -16.51 25.46
CA HIS A 765 19.63 -15.69 24.30
C HIS A 765 19.43 -14.22 24.68
N LEU A 766 18.62 -13.94 25.70
CA LEU A 766 18.36 -12.58 26.18
C LEU A 766 19.66 -11.88 26.63
N VAL A 767 20.56 -12.59 27.33
CA VAL A 767 21.86 -12.05 27.74
C VAL A 767 22.70 -11.68 26.53
N ASN A 768 22.74 -12.51 25.48
CA ASN A 768 23.45 -12.19 24.24
C ASN A 768 22.85 -10.99 23.52
N VAL A 769 21.52 -10.92 23.42
CA VAL A 769 20.79 -9.79 22.84
C VAL A 769 21.11 -8.51 23.62
N TRP A 770 21.08 -8.54 24.95
CA TRP A 770 21.43 -7.39 25.78
C TRP A 770 22.89 -6.98 25.64
N LYS A 771 23.84 -7.91 25.55
CA LYS A 771 25.24 -7.60 25.24
C LYS A 771 25.37 -6.93 23.88
N GLY A 772 24.68 -7.45 22.85
CA GLY A 772 24.62 -6.86 21.52
C GLY A 772 24.10 -5.42 21.54
N ASP A 773 22.99 -5.17 22.24
CA ASP A 773 22.39 -3.86 22.43
C ASP A 773 23.33 -2.90 23.18
N ILE A 774 23.97 -3.36 24.26
CA ILE A 774 24.92 -2.55 25.03
C ILE A 774 26.14 -2.18 24.17
N TYR A 775 26.68 -3.12 23.39
CA TYR A 775 27.76 -2.81 22.45
C TYR A 775 27.31 -1.84 21.37
N TYR A 776 26.07 -1.94 20.87
CA TYR A 776 25.50 -0.95 19.97
C TYR A 776 25.44 0.45 20.61
N TYR A 777 24.98 0.53 21.87
CA TYR A 777 24.90 1.79 22.62
C TYR A 777 26.29 2.39 22.91
N LEU A 778 27.26 1.57 23.32
CA LEU A 778 28.66 1.97 23.46
C LEU A 778 29.22 2.48 22.13
N ALA A 779 28.96 1.78 21.03
CA ALA A 779 29.41 2.18 19.71
C ALA A 779 28.81 3.54 19.29
N ARG A 780 27.52 3.74 19.52
CA ARG A 780 26.79 4.99 19.26
C ARG A 780 27.30 6.16 20.11
N ALA A 781 27.55 5.94 21.40
CA ALA A 781 28.11 6.95 22.29
C ALA A 781 29.52 7.37 21.83
N ASN A 782 30.36 6.41 21.45
CA ASN A 782 31.72 6.67 20.97
C ASN A 782 31.78 7.24 19.55
N LEU A 783 30.73 7.13 18.73
CA LEU A 783 30.70 7.67 17.36
C LEU A 783 31.02 9.18 17.31
N TYR A 784 30.70 9.92 18.37
CA TYR A 784 30.93 11.36 18.49
C TYR A 784 32.36 11.71 18.98
N LEU A 785 33.07 10.77 19.61
CA LEU A 785 34.35 11.01 20.27
C LEU A 785 35.52 10.24 19.63
N ASN A 786 35.32 8.96 19.33
CA ASN A 786 36.35 8.04 18.87
C ASN A 786 35.77 7.01 17.88
N LEU A 787 36.06 7.23 16.60
CA LEU A 787 35.61 6.34 15.52
C LEU A 787 36.23 4.93 15.60
N GLU A 788 37.45 4.78 16.13
CA GLU A 788 38.10 3.46 16.27
C GLU A 788 37.39 2.60 17.31
N GLU A 789 37.11 3.18 18.48
CA GLU A 789 36.43 2.46 19.55
C GLU A 789 34.96 2.18 19.17
N SER A 790 34.31 3.12 18.48
CA SER A 790 32.99 2.94 17.89
C SER A 790 32.96 1.74 16.92
N GLU A 791 33.92 1.66 15.99
CA GLU A 791 34.03 0.56 15.04
C GLU A 791 34.23 -0.79 15.74
N LYS A 792 35.11 -0.84 16.75
CA LYS A 792 35.38 -2.04 17.56
C LYS A 792 34.11 -2.56 18.22
N PHE A 793 33.29 -1.68 18.80
CA PHE A 793 32.02 -2.08 19.43
C PHE A 793 30.96 -2.51 18.41
N PHE A 794 30.82 -1.84 17.26
CA PHE A 794 29.92 -2.32 16.21
C PHE A 794 30.33 -3.71 15.68
N ARG A 795 31.63 -3.99 15.57
CA ARG A 795 32.11 -5.33 15.19
C ARG A 795 31.75 -6.39 16.24
N LYS A 796 31.75 -6.05 17.53
CA LYS A 796 31.23 -6.95 18.58
C LYS A 796 29.72 -7.15 18.46
N CYS A 797 28.98 -6.09 18.16
CA CYS A 797 27.53 -6.16 17.91
C CYS A 797 27.21 -7.11 16.75
N VAL A 798 27.93 -7.02 15.61
CA VAL A 798 27.76 -7.95 14.47
C VAL A 798 27.98 -9.40 14.89
N LYS A 799 29.01 -9.70 15.68
CA LYS A 799 29.29 -11.08 16.15
C LYS A 799 28.22 -11.67 17.06
N LEU A 800 27.46 -10.82 17.75
CA LEU A 800 26.40 -11.20 18.67
C LEU A 800 25.01 -10.99 18.06
N SER A 801 24.92 -10.52 16.80
CA SER A 801 23.65 -10.24 16.16
C SER A 801 23.00 -11.54 15.71
N GLU A 802 21.87 -11.87 16.34
CA GLU A 802 21.07 -13.05 15.97
C GLU A 802 19.95 -12.70 14.98
N THR A 803 19.65 -11.40 14.81
CA THR A 803 18.69 -10.92 13.81
C THR A 803 19.40 -10.18 12.68
N LEU A 804 18.90 -10.40 11.45
CA LEU A 804 19.40 -9.72 10.25
C LEU A 804 19.30 -8.19 10.39
N THR A 805 18.23 -7.69 11.02
CA THR A 805 18.02 -6.24 11.17
C THR A 805 19.10 -5.61 12.05
N ASN A 806 19.44 -6.23 13.19
CA ASN A 806 20.50 -5.72 14.06
C ASN A 806 21.87 -5.81 13.40
N GLU A 807 22.15 -6.92 12.72
CA GLU A 807 23.40 -7.11 11.97
C GLU A 807 23.54 -6.03 10.89
N LEU A 808 22.50 -5.83 10.09
CA LEU A 808 22.47 -4.85 9.00
C LEU A 808 22.64 -3.41 9.51
N ILE A 809 22.03 -3.07 10.64
CA ILE A 809 22.20 -1.75 11.27
C ILE A 809 23.68 -1.57 11.67
N ALA A 810 24.29 -2.54 12.35
CA ALA A 810 25.69 -2.47 12.77
C ALA A 810 26.65 -2.41 11.56
N LEU A 811 26.40 -3.20 10.51
CA LEU A 811 27.18 -3.18 9.27
C LEU A 811 27.10 -1.82 8.55
N ASN A 812 25.92 -1.19 8.53
CA ASN A 812 25.75 0.16 8.00
C ASN A 812 26.60 1.17 8.76
N PHE A 813 26.67 1.09 10.09
CA PHE A 813 27.54 1.96 10.89
C PHE A 813 29.03 1.72 10.66
N ILE A 814 29.46 0.46 10.48
CA ILE A 814 30.85 0.16 10.14
C ILE A 814 31.22 0.77 8.79
N GLY A 815 30.36 0.59 7.77
CA GLY A 815 30.57 1.20 6.46
C GLY A 815 30.65 2.72 6.53
N LYS A 816 29.75 3.34 7.30
CA LYS A 816 29.77 4.78 7.60
C LYS A 816 31.09 5.22 8.24
N ILE A 817 31.55 4.54 9.29
CA ILE A 817 32.80 4.88 9.96
C ILE A 817 33.98 4.80 8.99
N ASN A 818 33.99 3.81 8.09
CA ASN A 818 35.03 3.69 7.08
C ASN A 818 35.05 4.87 6.11
N VAL A 819 33.88 5.35 5.65
CA VAL A 819 33.77 6.58 4.84
C VAL A 819 34.30 7.80 5.61
N LEU A 820 33.98 7.92 6.89
CA LEU A 820 34.46 9.04 7.72
C LEU A 820 35.98 9.05 7.89
N LYS A 821 36.59 7.87 8.17
CA LYS A 821 38.03 7.75 8.43
C LYS A 821 38.89 7.81 7.17
N SER A 822 38.51 7.06 6.13
CA SER A 822 39.38 6.80 4.98
C SER A 822 38.77 7.19 3.63
N TYR A 823 37.53 7.69 3.61
CA TYR A 823 36.76 7.92 2.38
C TYR A 823 36.66 6.66 1.50
N SER A 824 36.63 5.48 2.13
CA SER A 824 36.45 4.19 1.47
C SER A 824 35.02 3.68 1.62
N PHE A 825 34.46 3.18 0.52
CA PHE A 825 33.10 2.61 0.47
C PHE A 825 33.09 1.08 0.54
N ASP A 826 34.26 0.45 0.40
CA ASP A 826 34.47 -0.97 0.61
C ASP A 826 35.14 -1.19 1.98
N PHE A 827 34.61 -2.14 2.76
CA PHE A 827 35.11 -2.47 4.09
C PHE A 827 35.08 -3.99 4.33
N ILE A 828 35.97 -4.48 5.20
CA ILE A 828 36.14 -5.91 5.46
C ILE A 828 35.43 -6.29 6.77
N ILE A 829 34.60 -7.32 6.68
CA ILE A 829 33.97 -8.02 7.80
C ILE A 829 34.33 -9.49 7.68
N GLU A 830 35.08 -10.03 8.65
CA GLU A 830 35.44 -11.46 8.70
C GLU A 830 35.98 -12.01 7.37
N ASN A 831 36.93 -11.28 6.76
CA ASN A 831 37.56 -11.59 5.47
C ASN A 831 36.63 -11.51 4.23
N LYS A 832 35.42 -10.98 4.37
CA LYS A 832 34.51 -10.67 3.25
C LYS A 832 34.46 -9.16 3.01
N THR A 833 34.61 -8.75 1.75
CA THR A 833 34.41 -7.35 1.34
C THR A 833 32.91 -7.04 1.29
N CYS A 834 32.49 -6.01 2.03
CA CYS A 834 31.14 -5.48 2.07
C CYS A 834 31.12 -4.02 1.58
N ASN A 835 29.99 -3.59 1.02
CA ASN A 835 29.75 -2.21 0.56
C ASN A 835 28.25 -1.88 0.59
N PHE A 836 27.90 -0.62 0.29
CA PHE A 836 26.51 -0.15 0.40
C PHE A 836 25.55 -0.80 -0.62
N GLU A 837 26.04 -1.33 -1.74
CA GLU A 837 25.23 -2.11 -2.68
C GLU A 837 24.84 -3.47 -2.11
N LYS A 838 25.78 -4.19 -1.49
CA LYS A 838 25.48 -5.45 -0.80
C LYS A 838 24.50 -5.24 0.36
N LEU A 839 24.68 -4.18 1.14
CA LEU A 839 23.76 -3.83 2.22
C LEU A 839 22.35 -3.50 1.68
N TRP A 840 22.25 -2.75 0.59
CA TRP A 840 20.97 -2.44 -0.03
C TRP A 840 20.26 -3.68 -0.57
N ASN A 841 20.98 -4.58 -1.24
CA ASN A 841 20.42 -5.83 -1.75
C ASN A 841 19.91 -6.74 -0.62
N LEU A 842 20.61 -6.77 0.52
CA LEU A 842 20.12 -7.43 1.73
C LEU A 842 18.86 -6.76 2.26
N CYS A 843 18.82 -5.42 2.34
CA CYS A 843 17.61 -4.71 2.77
C CYS A 843 16.41 -5.05 1.90
N LYS A 844 16.57 -4.98 0.58
CA LYS A 844 15.50 -5.24 -0.38
C LYS A 844 14.98 -6.68 -0.29
N LYS A 845 15.86 -7.66 -0.05
CA LYS A 845 15.47 -9.06 0.12
C LYS A 845 14.58 -9.28 1.34
N TYR A 846 14.74 -8.49 2.39
CA TYR A 846 14.04 -8.65 3.67
C TYR A 846 13.24 -7.39 4.05
N GLU A 847 12.71 -6.68 3.06
CA GLU A 847 12.06 -5.36 3.24
C GLU A 847 10.96 -5.39 4.31
N VAL A 848 10.15 -6.46 4.34
CA VAL A 848 9.03 -6.62 5.29
C VAL A 848 9.48 -6.72 6.76
N LYS A 849 10.76 -7.01 7.01
CA LYS A 849 11.36 -7.18 8.35
C LYS A 849 12.17 -5.94 8.81
N ILE A 850 12.24 -4.89 7.99
CA ILE A 850 13.04 -3.69 8.26
C ILE A 850 12.13 -2.47 8.41
N ASN A 851 12.39 -1.62 9.39
CA ASN A 851 11.62 -0.38 9.58
C ASN A 851 11.88 0.65 8.46
N ASN A 852 10.90 1.53 8.25
CA ASN A 852 10.90 2.53 7.20
C ASN A 852 12.14 3.46 7.24
N GLU A 853 12.55 3.92 8.42
CA GLU A 853 13.72 4.79 8.61
C GLU A 853 15.03 4.13 8.16
N THR A 854 15.26 2.89 8.58
CA THR A 854 16.48 2.12 8.24
C THR A 854 16.54 1.83 6.75
N LEU A 855 15.38 1.51 6.15
CA LEU A 855 15.25 1.27 4.72
C LEU A 855 15.59 2.53 3.91
N ALA A 856 15.00 3.67 4.27
CA ALA A 856 15.23 4.97 3.61
C ALA A 856 16.70 5.41 3.69
N ARG A 857 17.30 5.32 4.88
CA ARG A 857 18.70 5.73 5.10
C ARG A 857 19.69 4.81 4.38
N THR A 858 19.45 3.50 4.37
CA THR A 858 20.28 2.57 3.60
C THR A 858 20.16 2.82 2.10
N CYS A 859 18.94 3.11 1.62
CA CYS A 859 18.70 3.53 0.23
C CYS A 859 19.49 4.79 -0.12
N ALA A 860 19.40 5.85 0.70
CA ALA A 860 20.09 7.12 0.46
C ALA A 860 21.62 6.94 0.40
N ARG A 861 22.21 6.15 1.31
CA ARG A 861 23.65 5.81 1.27
C ARG A 861 24.02 5.01 0.03
N TYR A 862 23.19 4.06 -0.39
CA TYR A 862 23.40 3.30 -1.62
C TYR A 862 23.34 4.18 -2.87
N LEU A 863 22.39 5.11 -2.92
CA LEU A 863 22.28 6.04 -4.04
C LEU A 863 23.53 6.92 -4.13
N ILE A 864 23.97 7.55 -3.04
CA ILE A 864 25.21 8.35 -3.02
C ILE A 864 26.43 7.50 -3.38
N PHE A 865 26.55 6.29 -2.86
CA PHE A 865 27.59 5.35 -3.26
C PHE A 865 27.59 5.12 -4.79
N THR A 866 26.41 4.93 -5.37
CA THR A 866 26.24 4.72 -6.82
C THR A 866 26.64 5.96 -7.62
N ILE A 867 26.25 7.15 -7.16
CA ILE A 867 26.64 8.44 -7.75
C ILE A 867 28.18 8.56 -7.84
N LEU A 868 28.87 8.20 -6.76
CA LEU A 868 30.31 8.38 -6.63
C LEU A 868 31.15 7.31 -7.36
N THR A 869 30.64 6.07 -7.48
CA THR A 869 31.44 4.93 -7.99
C THR A 869 31.11 4.50 -9.40
N LYS A 870 29.88 4.72 -9.87
CA LYS A 870 29.41 4.12 -11.13
C LYS A 870 29.12 5.13 -12.25
N ASN A 871 29.24 6.44 -12.01
CA ASN A 871 28.83 7.55 -12.91
C ASN A 871 27.42 7.34 -13.48
N LEU A 872 26.43 8.11 -13.00
CA LEU A 872 25.01 7.97 -13.37
C LEU A 872 24.77 8.08 -14.90
N THR A 873 24.87 6.94 -15.57
CA THR A 873 24.35 6.73 -16.94
C THR A 873 23.13 5.81 -16.92
N ILE A 874 22.77 5.30 -15.74
CA ILE A 874 21.72 4.32 -15.55
C ILE A 874 20.53 5.02 -14.89
N THR A 875 19.42 5.00 -15.60
CA THR A 875 18.06 5.24 -15.12
C THR A 875 17.88 4.58 -13.76
N ILE A 876 18.07 5.34 -12.67
CA ILE A 876 17.66 4.90 -11.34
C ILE A 876 16.18 4.54 -11.50
N LYS A 877 15.85 3.27 -11.27
CA LYS A 877 14.47 2.82 -11.34
C LYS A 877 13.66 3.71 -10.38
N LYS A 878 12.53 4.24 -10.88
CA LYS A 878 11.72 5.22 -10.15
C LYS A 878 11.30 4.72 -8.77
N ASP A 879 11.18 3.39 -8.61
CA ASP A 879 10.90 2.68 -7.35
C ASP A 879 11.94 2.96 -6.24
N LEU A 880 13.20 3.25 -6.56
CA LEU A 880 14.22 3.56 -5.55
C LEU A 880 13.98 4.90 -4.85
N TYR A 881 13.40 5.88 -5.56
CA TYR A 881 13.09 7.17 -4.96
C TYR A 881 11.93 7.07 -3.97
N ASP A 882 10.99 6.14 -4.18
CA ASP A 882 9.84 5.95 -3.29
C ASP A 882 10.28 5.57 -1.88
N TYR A 883 11.37 4.79 -1.75
CA TYR A 883 11.95 4.46 -0.45
C TYR A 883 12.54 5.66 0.29
N LEU A 884 12.99 6.71 -0.40
CA LEU A 884 13.48 7.92 0.27
C LEU A 884 12.35 8.67 0.97
N TYR A 885 11.12 8.62 0.44
CA TYR A 885 9.97 9.30 1.05
C TYR A 885 9.55 8.71 2.39
N LEU A 886 10.13 7.56 2.78
CA LEU A 886 9.92 6.95 4.08
C LEU A 886 10.70 7.66 5.23
N ASP A 887 11.68 8.52 4.93
CA ASP A 887 12.38 9.35 5.92
C ASP A 887 12.74 10.74 5.35
N ASN A 888 12.17 11.80 5.93
CA ASN A 888 12.38 13.17 5.48
C ASN A 888 13.85 13.60 5.56
N THR A 889 14.61 13.09 6.53
CA THR A 889 16.05 13.40 6.68
C THR A 889 16.85 12.79 5.54
N ALA A 890 16.70 11.48 5.30
CA ALA A 890 17.36 10.78 4.19
C ALA A 890 17.04 11.43 2.84
N LYS A 891 15.76 11.72 2.58
CA LYS A 891 15.28 12.41 1.37
C LYS A 891 15.97 13.76 1.18
N THR A 892 15.86 14.66 2.18
CA THR A 892 16.32 16.05 2.05
C THR A 892 17.83 16.11 1.85
N LEU A 893 18.59 15.37 2.65
CA LEU A 893 20.04 15.35 2.57
C LEU A 893 20.53 14.69 1.28
N PHE A 894 19.85 13.64 0.78
CA PHE A 894 20.19 13.01 -0.49
C PHE A 894 20.06 14.00 -1.65
N TYR A 895 18.90 14.66 -1.76
CA TYR A 895 18.65 15.60 -2.86
C TYR A 895 19.58 16.82 -2.79
N GLY A 896 19.79 17.39 -1.60
CA GLY A 896 20.78 18.45 -1.41
C GLY A 896 22.19 18.03 -1.82
N LEU A 897 22.63 16.83 -1.41
CA LEU A 897 23.99 16.35 -1.71
C LEU A 897 24.14 16.03 -3.19
N SER A 898 23.12 15.44 -3.82
CA SER A 898 23.13 15.14 -5.26
C SER A 898 23.39 16.40 -6.08
N TRP A 899 22.80 17.54 -5.70
CA TRP A 899 23.04 18.82 -6.36
C TRP A 899 24.49 19.29 -6.21
N ILE A 900 25.07 19.19 -5.02
CA ILE A 900 26.47 19.54 -4.73
C ILE A 900 27.45 18.66 -5.52
N LEU A 901 27.10 17.37 -5.70
CA LEU A 901 27.88 16.43 -6.51
C LEU A 901 27.73 16.67 -8.02
N GLY A 902 26.79 17.52 -8.46
CA GLY A 902 26.56 17.88 -9.85
C GLY A 902 25.38 17.16 -10.52
N TYR A 903 24.61 16.39 -9.77
CA TYR A 903 23.47 15.60 -10.25
C TYR A 903 22.14 16.30 -9.92
N LYS A 904 21.63 17.07 -10.88
CA LYS A 904 20.42 17.90 -10.73
C LYS A 904 19.15 17.06 -10.93
N LEU A 905 18.81 16.24 -9.93
CA LEU A 905 17.66 15.33 -9.97
C LEU A 905 16.30 16.03 -9.80
N LYS A 906 16.30 17.25 -9.27
CA LYS A 906 15.14 18.15 -9.12
C LYS A 906 15.54 19.53 -9.63
N ASP A 907 14.59 20.46 -9.75
CA ASP A 907 14.95 21.85 -10.04
C ASP A 907 15.52 22.58 -8.81
N LEU A 908 16.21 23.71 -9.02
CA LEU A 908 16.85 24.45 -7.93
C LEU A 908 15.84 24.98 -6.90
N LYS A 909 14.65 25.37 -7.36
CA LYS A 909 13.61 25.94 -6.49
C LYS A 909 13.07 24.87 -5.55
N GLU A 910 12.74 23.69 -6.07
CA GLU A 910 12.32 22.51 -5.31
C GLU A 910 13.36 22.10 -4.27
N ILE A 911 14.65 22.10 -4.62
CA ILE A 911 15.72 21.78 -3.65
C ILE A 911 15.74 22.78 -2.51
N ILE A 912 15.64 24.08 -2.80
CA ILE A 912 15.67 25.13 -1.78
C ILE A 912 14.42 25.07 -0.90
N GLU A 913 13.24 24.83 -1.48
CA GLU A 913 12.00 24.62 -0.73
C GLU A 913 12.10 23.40 0.19
N MET A 914 12.66 22.28 -0.30
CA MET A 914 12.89 21.09 0.54
C MET A 914 13.85 21.36 1.70
N LEU A 915 14.96 22.07 1.45
CA LEU A 915 15.92 22.44 2.49
C LEU A 915 15.27 23.39 3.51
N ARG A 916 14.48 24.38 3.06
CA ARG A 916 13.70 25.29 3.90
C ARG A 916 12.73 24.52 4.79
N ASP A 917 11.87 23.73 4.19
CA ASP A 917 10.78 23.06 4.92
C ASP A 917 11.33 22.11 5.99
N TYR A 918 12.43 21.41 5.68
CA TYR A 918 13.13 20.57 6.64
C TYR A 918 13.78 21.39 7.76
N ASP A 919 14.49 22.47 7.45
CA ASP A 919 15.09 23.37 8.45
C ASP A 919 14.03 23.94 9.40
N LEU A 920 12.90 24.38 8.85
CA LEU A 920 11.77 24.92 9.62
C LEU A 920 11.05 23.87 10.48
N SER A 921 11.06 22.60 10.05
CA SER A 921 10.43 21.50 10.80
C SER A 921 11.15 21.17 12.11
N MET A 922 12.44 21.52 12.22
CA MET A 922 13.26 21.25 13.41
C MET A 922 13.10 22.30 14.51
N PHE A 923 12.33 23.36 14.28
CA PHE A 923 12.02 24.32 15.34
C PHE A 923 10.87 23.79 16.22
N PRO A 924 11.01 23.80 17.56
CA PRO A 924 10.00 23.25 18.45
C PRO A 924 8.67 24.00 18.34
N SER A 925 7.56 23.25 18.32
CA SER A 925 6.18 23.75 18.27
C SER A 925 5.71 24.19 19.66
N VAL A 926 6.30 25.23 20.22
CA VAL A 926 5.77 25.84 21.46
C VAL A 926 4.75 26.92 21.09
N ASN A 927 3.69 27.07 21.88
CA ASN A 927 2.56 28.01 21.73
C ASN A 927 2.91 29.52 21.62
N ASN A 928 4.19 29.88 21.45
CA ASN A 928 4.65 31.23 21.16
C ASN A 928 5.26 31.29 19.77
N ILE A 929 4.99 32.40 19.06
CA ILE A 929 5.64 32.74 17.79
C ILE A 929 7.16 32.61 17.96
N ASN A 930 7.75 31.58 17.36
CA ASN A 930 9.20 31.39 17.41
C ASN A 930 9.84 32.37 16.43
N LYS A 931 10.22 33.55 16.93
CA LYS A 931 10.85 34.62 16.15
C LYS A 931 12.03 34.12 15.30
N ASN A 932 12.80 33.14 15.80
CA ASN A 932 13.91 32.55 15.06
C ASN A 932 13.43 31.73 13.86
N LYS A 933 12.32 30.99 13.98
CA LYS A 933 11.72 30.24 12.89
C LYS A 933 11.26 31.18 11.76
N ILE A 934 10.58 32.28 12.13
CA ILE A 934 10.13 33.30 11.17
C ILE A 934 11.33 33.90 10.42
N GLU A 935 12.37 34.32 11.13
CA GLU A 935 13.52 34.94 10.48
C GLU A 935 14.27 33.97 9.54
N VAL A 936 14.30 32.67 9.86
CA VAL A 936 14.84 31.64 8.97
C VAL A 936 13.94 31.45 7.75
N GLU A 937 12.62 31.36 7.95
CA GLU A 937 11.64 31.23 6.87
C GLU A 937 11.73 32.39 5.89
N GLU A 938 11.78 33.62 6.40
CA GLU A 938 11.93 34.83 5.60
C GLU A 938 13.27 34.90 4.86
N MET A 939 14.36 34.38 5.45
CA MET A 939 15.64 34.25 4.74
C MET A 939 15.49 33.38 3.48
N TYR A 940 14.86 32.21 3.57
CA TYR A 940 14.63 31.34 2.41
C TYR A 940 13.66 31.96 1.41
N ASN A 941 12.52 32.49 1.88
CA ASN A 941 11.49 33.07 1.03
C ASN A 941 11.98 34.30 0.26
N SER A 942 12.78 35.15 0.90
CA SER A 942 13.39 36.31 0.26
C SER A 942 14.31 35.89 -0.90
N PHE A 943 15.10 34.82 -0.73
CA PHE A 943 15.90 34.29 -1.83
C PHE A 943 15.03 33.73 -2.96
N LEU A 944 14.03 32.91 -2.64
CA LEU A 944 13.12 32.30 -3.61
C LEU A 944 12.34 33.33 -4.43
N ASN A 945 11.98 34.46 -3.81
CA ASN A 945 11.28 35.58 -4.44
C ASN A 945 12.21 36.56 -5.17
N GLY A 946 13.54 36.35 -5.12
CA GLY A 946 14.53 37.22 -5.75
C GLY A 946 14.76 38.56 -5.02
N ASN A 947 14.27 38.72 -3.78
CA ASN A 947 14.51 39.91 -2.98
C ASN A 947 15.87 39.83 -2.25
N LYS A 948 16.91 40.40 -2.88
CA LYS A 948 18.28 40.38 -2.37
C LYS A 948 18.49 41.23 -1.11
N GLU A 949 17.70 42.29 -0.92
CA GLU A 949 17.86 43.19 0.24
C GLU A 949 17.38 42.48 1.50
N ASP A 950 16.12 42.02 1.47
CA ASP A 950 15.50 41.24 2.56
C ASP A 950 16.31 39.96 2.85
N TYR A 951 16.76 39.24 1.82
CA TYR A 951 17.60 38.05 2.02
C TYR A 951 18.85 38.38 2.85
N ASN A 952 19.54 39.49 2.54
CA ASN A 952 20.75 39.87 3.27
C ASN A 952 20.45 40.39 4.68
N GLU A 953 19.29 41.00 4.91
CA GLU A 953 18.83 41.41 6.23
C GLU A 953 18.50 40.19 7.10
N TYR A 954 17.60 39.32 6.65
CA TYR A 954 17.21 38.11 7.37
C TYR A 954 18.38 37.14 7.55
N LYS A 955 19.28 37.01 6.55
CA LYS A 955 20.51 36.23 6.70
C LYS A 955 21.33 36.69 7.90
N LYS A 956 21.53 37.99 8.11
CA LYS A 956 22.29 38.50 9.26
C LYS A 956 21.65 38.10 10.59
N LEU A 957 20.32 38.02 10.63
CA LEU A 957 19.56 37.66 11.82
C LEU A 957 19.55 36.15 12.09
N ALA A 958 19.50 35.32 11.04
CA ALA A 958 19.09 33.93 11.15
C ALA A 958 20.17 32.88 10.83
N TRP A 959 21.25 33.25 10.13
CA TRP A 959 22.19 32.26 9.56
C TRP A 959 22.81 31.30 10.60
N ASN A 960 23.03 31.76 11.83
CA ASN A 960 23.60 30.96 12.93
C ASN A 960 22.58 30.55 14.00
N LYS A 961 21.28 30.74 13.77
CA LYS A 961 20.21 30.36 14.70
C LYS A 961 19.86 28.88 14.58
N ILE A 962 20.76 28.04 15.05
CA ILE A 962 20.72 26.59 14.85
C ILE A 962 20.35 25.88 16.16
N VAL A 963 19.50 24.88 16.05
CA VAL A 963 19.07 23.99 17.13
C VAL A 963 19.73 22.62 16.99
N GLU A 964 19.92 22.10 15.77
CA GLU A 964 20.35 20.72 15.52
C GLU A 964 21.48 20.59 14.48
N PHE A 965 22.18 19.44 14.49
CA PHE A 965 23.24 19.11 13.52
C PHE A 965 22.75 19.09 12.07
N THR A 966 21.63 18.42 11.80
CA THR A 966 21.08 18.30 10.44
C THR A 966 20.63 19.66 9.90
N GLN A 967 20.15 20.55 10.77
CA GLN A 967 19.83 21.94 10.45
C GLN A 967 21.08 22.73 10.04
N SER A 968 22.20 22.57 10.75
CA SER A 968 23.50 23.14 10.34
C SER A 968 23.88 22.69 8.93
N LEU A 969 23.83 21.37 8.70
CA LEU A 969 24.22 20.78 7.43
C LEU A 969 23.34 21.30 6.28
N VAL A 970 22.02 21.30 6.46
CA VAL A 970 21.04 21.79 5.47
C VAL A 970 21.25 23.26 5.13
N ARG A 971 21.52 24.13 6.11
CA ARG A 971 21.83 25.55 5.86
C ARG A 971 23.16 25.73 5.13
N ILE A 972 24.19 24.99 5.51
CA ILE A 972 25.49 25.06 4.83
C ILE A 972 25.35 24.58 3.38
N MET A 973 24.58 23.51 3.14
CA MET A 973 24.24 23.05 1.79
C MET A 973 23.50 24.13 1.02
N PHE A 974 22.48 24.76 1.60
CA PHE A 974 21.76 25.88 0.99
C PHE A 974 22.72 27.00 0.57
N PHE A 975 23.52 27.53 1.50
CA PHE A 975 24.46 28.62 1.21
C PHE A 975 25.47 28.24 0.13
N TYR A 976 25.96 27.00 0.14
CA TYR A 976 26.87 26.52 -0.89
C TYR A 976 26.17 26.40 -2.27
N ILE A 977 24.96 25.84 -2.31
CA ILE A 977 24.16 25.66 -3.54
C ILE A 977 23.85 27.01 -4.21
N ILE A 978 23.52 28.05 -3.42
CA ILE A 978 23.26 29.40 -3.94
C ILE A 978 24.55 30.22 -4.16
N ASN A 979 25.72 29.60 -3.97
CA ASN A 979 27.04 30.21 -4.15
C ASN A 979 27.35 31.37 -3.17
N ASP A 980 26.76 31.37 -1.97
CA ASP A 980 27.14 32.22 -0.82
C ASP A 980 28.23 31.53 0.02
N LEU A 981 29.40 31.31 -0.62
CA LEU A 981 30.50 30.51 -0.05
C LEU A 981 31.04 31.08 1.27
N LYS A 982 31.03 32.41 1.43
CA LYS A 982 31.51 33.06 2.65
C LYS A 982 30.63 32.73 3.86
N THR A 983 29.30 32.80 3.69
CA THR A 983 28.36 32.41 4.75
C THR A 983 28.46 30.92 5.03
N ALA A 984 28.56 30.08 3.99
CA ALA A 984 28.74 28.63 4.15
C ALA A 984 30.00 28.28 4.98
N LYS A 985 31.15 28.88 4.64
CA LYS A 985 32.43 28.72 5.35
C LYS A 985 32.33 29.16 6.81
N ASN A 986 31.81 30.37 7.04
CA ASN A 986 31.68 30.93 8.38
C ASN A 986 30.75 30.07 9.25
N LEU A 987 29.68 29.52 8.66
CA LEU A 987 28.75 28.67 9.39
C LEU A 987 29.40 27.36 9.77
N ALA A 988 30.07 26.70 8.82
CA ALA A 988 30.85 25.49 9.09
C ALA A 988 31.90 25.73 10.19
N GLU A 989 32.58 26.89 10.19
CA GLU A 989 33.56 27.25 11.22
C GLU A 989 32.92 27.42 12.60
N VAL A 990 31.84 28.21 12.70
CA VAL A 990 31.11 28.44 13.97
C VAL A 990 30.62 27.12 14.55
N VAL A 991 29.90 26.33 13.77
CA VAL A 991 29.32 25.08 14.27
C VAL A 991 30.39 24.04 14.61
N SER A 992 31.57 24.09 13.99
CA SER A 992 32.67 23.19 14.35
C SER A 992 33.16 23.36 15.79
N SER A 993 32.93 24.52 16.41
CA SER A 993 33.27 24.76 17.82
C SER A 993 32.18 24.31 18.80
N GLU A 994 30.97 24.06 18.30
CA GLU A 994 29.78 23.70 19.10
C GLU A 994 29.58 22.17 19.20
N TYR A 995 30.28 21.38 18.38
CA TYR A 995 30.10 19.92 18.36
C TYR A 995 31.26 19.13 18.97
N PRO A 996 31.03 17.86 19.40
CA PRO A 996 32.07 16.93 19.81
C PRO A 996 33.16 16.71 18.77
N LYS A 997 34.25 16.07 19.20
CA LYS A 997 35.47 15.87 18.42
C LYS A 997 35.21 15.44 16.97
N VAL A 998 34.43 14.39 16.73
CA VAL A 998 34.25 13.85 15.37
C VAL A 998 33.47 14.83 14.46
N PRO A 999 32.24 15.28 14.79
CA PRO A 999 31.55 16.29 13.96
C PRO A 999 32.31 17.62 13.86
N SER A 1000 33.02 18.03 14.92
CA SER A 1000 33.89 19.23 14.92
C SER A 1000 34.96 19.13 13.84
N GLU A 1001 35.66 17.99 13.76
CA GLU A 1001 36.68 17.72 12.75
C GLU A 1001 36.07 17.70 11.34
N LEU A 1002 34.88 17.13 11.14
CA LEU A 1002 34.20 17.11 9.85
C LEU A 1002 33.80 18.52 9.37
N PHE A 1003 33.27 19.37 10.25
CA PHE A 1003 32.93 20.75 9.89
C PHE A 1003 34.17 21.63 9.69
N LYS A 1004 35.26 21.40 10.43
CA LYS A 1004 36.56 22.04 10.16
C LYS A 1004 37.10 21.64 8.78
N GLU A 1005 37.01 20.36 8.42
CA GLU A 1005 37.37 19.87 7.09
C GLU A 1005 36.56 20.58 6.00
N LEU A 1006 35.23 20.72 6.20
CA LEU A 1006 34.36 21.44 5.26
C LEU A 1006 34.71 22.94 5.18
N SER A 1007 34.85 23.62 6.31
CA SER A 1007 35.18 25.06 6.35
C SER A 1007 36.49 25.36 5.63
N LYS A 1008 37.53 24.56 5.90
CA LYS A 1008 38.83 24.67 5.23
C LYS A 1008 38.73 24.41 3.73
N ALA A 1009 37.96 23.39 3.31
CA ALA A 1009 37.77 23.10 1.90
C ALA A 1009 37.06 24.25 1.16
N ILE A 1010 36.05 24.88 1.77
CA ILE A 1010 35.37 26.05 1.19
C ILE A 1010 36.32 27.26 1.14
N GLU A 1011 37.16 27.46 2.17
CA GLU A 1011 38.17 28.52 2.17
C GLU A 1011 39.20 28.34 1.06
N GLU A 1012 39.65 27.11 0.80
CA GLU A 1012 40.51 26.78 -0.33
C GLU A 1012 39.83 27.09 -1.67
N GLU A 1013 38.52 26.85 -1.80
CA GLU A 1013 37.76 27.19 -3.02
C GLU A 1013 37.63 28.70 -3.22
N ILE A 1014 37.38 29.46 -2.14
CA ILE A 1014 37.31 30.93 -2.17
C ILE A 1014 38.67 31.53 -2.59
N ASN A 1015 39.77 30.95 -2.12
CA ASN A 1015 41.12 31.45 -2.34
C ASN A 1015 41.77 30.95 -3.64
N ALA A 1016 41.16 29.99 -4.35
CA ALA A 1016 41.67 29.43 -5.59
C ALA A 1016 41.79 30.52 -6.68
N LYS A 1017 42.97 30.61 -7.31
CA LYS A 1017 43.28 31.65 -8.32
C LYS A 1017 43.19 31.12 -9.75
N SER A 1018 43.22 29.81 -9.94
CA SER A 1018 43.10 29.15 -11.24
C SER A 1018 41.91 28.17 -11.30
N CYS A 1019 41.44 27.84 -12.51
CA CYS A 1019 40.39 26.84 -12.71
C CYS A 1019 40.77 25.47 -12.15
N SER A 1020 42.02 25.03 -12.31
CA SER A 1020 42.51 23.75 -11.79
C SER A 1020 42.52 23.72 -10.25
N GLU A 1021 42.99 24.79 -9.60
CA GLU A 1021 42.91 24.93 -8.14
C GLU A 1021 41.46 24.90 -7.66
N LYS A 1022 40.54 25.54 -8.39
CA LYS A 1022 39.12 25.57 -8.06
C LYS A 1022 38.47 24.20 -8.18
N GLU A 1023 38.81 23.41 -9.19
CA GLU A 1023 38.33 22.03 -9.34
C GLU A 1023 38.82 21.13 -8.19
N ILE A 1024 40.11 21.22 -7.84
CA ILE A 1024 40.68 20.46 -6.72
C ILE A 1024 40.00 20.84 -5.39
N ALA A 1025 39.77 22.13 -5.15
CA ALA A 1025 39.10 22.60 -3.95
C ALA A 1025 37.63 22.14 -3.91
N LYS A 1026 36.90 22.21 -5.03
CA LYS A 1026 35.53 21.70 -5.14
C LYS A 1026 35.43 20.20 -4.83
N GLU A 1027 36.39 19.40 -5.29
CA GLU A 1027 36.42 17.97 -4.95
C GLU A 1027 36.65 17.75 -3.45
N LYS A 1028 37.48 18.55 -2.78
CA LYS A 1028 37.60 18.50 -1.31
C LYS A 1028 36.29 18.88 -0.61
N VAL A 1029 35.58 19.90 -1.10
CA VAL A 1029 34.27 20.30 -0.57
C VAL A 1029 33.24 19.17 -0.73
N LYS A 1030 33.16 18.56 -1.92
CA LYS A 1030 32.29 17.39 -2.17
C LYS A 1030 32.59 16.25 -1.21
N LYS A 1031 33.87 15.91 -1.01
CA LYS A 1031 34.28 14.87 -0.05
C LYS A 1031 33.84 15.17 1.37
N ALA A 1032 34.02 16.42 1.83
CA ALA A 1032 33.59 16.84 3.16
C ALA A 1032 32.07 16.77 3.33
N PHE A 1033 31.29 17.20 2.34
CA PHE A 1033 29.83 17.05 2.34
C PHE A 1033 29.38 15.59 2.34
N VAL A 1034 30.05 14.71 1.58
CA VAL A 1034 29.77 13.26 1.60
C VAL A 1034 30.02 12.70 3.00
N LYS A 1035 31.14 13.02 3.66
CA LYS A 1035 31.38 12.56 5.04
C LYS A 1035 30.30 13.06 6.00
N LEU A 1036 29.92 14.34 5.94
CA LEU A 1036 28.85 14.90 6.77
C LEU A 1036 27.49 14.26 6.49
N PHE A 1037 27.19 13.94 5.22
CA PHE A 1037 26.00 13.19 4.84
C PHE A 1037 26.00 11.78 5.45
N TYR A 1038 27.07 11.01 5.34
CA TYR A 1038 27.17 9.70 5.98
C TYR A 1038 27.16 9.81 7.51
N PHE A 1039 27.63 10.93 8.09
CA PHE A 1039 27.48 11.20 9.51
C PHE A 1039 26.02 11.45 9.91
N ALA A 1040 25.24 12.15 9.10
CA ALA A 1040 23.83 12.44 9.36
C ALA A 1040 22.92 11.23 9.13
N VAL A 1041 23.06 10.60 7.95
CA VAL A 1041 22.24 9.50 7.44
C VAL A 1041 22.79 8.21 7.96
#